data_AF-A0A5Q2VD66-F1
#
_entry.id   AF-A0A5Q2VD66-F1
#
_cell.length_a   1.000
_cell.length_b   1.000
_cell.length_c   1.000
_cell.angle_alpha   90.00
_cell.angle_beta   90.00
_cell.angle_gamma   90.00
#
_symmetry.space_group_name_H-M   'P 1'
#
loop_
_entity.id
_entity.type
_entity.pdbx_description
1 polymer ?
#
loop_
_entity_poly.entity_id
_entity_poly.type
_entity_poly.pdbx_seq_one_letter_code
_entity_poly.pdbx_strand_id
1 'polypeptide(L)'
;MLSEFSDIPYVELQSKRMMITLRRAKAVQYIGSDGPDAMLKSWDAIVTSAEEQYGLIDEDMKSPHQRIRHRFHWLDGISLPGVVNNDNCAGYMNSSSWRLQACTEEAIGDVVSNKLLTSEEGWGPWHELGHQFQMIPMDWGTWDTEGNMTEVVVNLTSLYIQRELGMPSRLEYGRFWDEDVFPYLNKSQRNYHQFDSLFGKVAMLWQLDLTFGKDFYAHLGKVYREIPEKEQPANSDEKVQRFIIETSRLAKYNLTPFYEKWGLPLTQKTRQTLNALPLKVLEVPIWENRDNNIRYNLSEEIDKPLSDKLKNPDAESGNLTGWHLDKGQFRVVATQDGIKPAKGNYFFTARQNDSAASNASKDQMSQTIALDKSIVSQGEARATLKFMSNSWGDGDYGTVYLIAKDKHGNKLEEKKHDTKTTSSKWLDNEIAMALPADSSTLTVQVLATKKTGTMSDVHFDDFVLKVDNTDIDEPDNTAPVAKASVDPTTLTGAGKITLSAAGSYDPDGDTLDYEWKQIAGPAVALNASNTMAATAQLNTMNEKTDYQFEVTVTDSHSAFSSHRVSVTQYPEIISAVPAWNASKTYSTVCEKVSWQGKEWLNGWWTQGNKPGSDGTWGVWRELGAANMHNHCK
;
A
#
# COMPACT_ATOMS: atom_id res chain seq x y z
N MET A 1 -9.99 -28.66 34.44
CA MET A 1 -8.77 -27.96 34.87
C MET A 1 -8.83 -27.52 36.33
N LEU A 2 -9.65 -26.55 36.75
CA LEU A 2 -9.66 -26.10 38.17
C LEU A 2 -10.09 -27.17 39.21
N SER A 3 -10.82 -28.20 38.77
CA SER A 3 -11.18 -29.38 39.57
C SER A 3 -10.02 -30.38 39.71
N GLU A 4 -9.11 -30.40 38.74
CA GLU A 4 -7.95 -31.31 38.67
C GLU A 4 -6.74 -30.69 39.37
N PHE A 5 -6.60 -29.36 39.29
CA PHE A 5 -5.57 -28.57 39.93
C PHE A 5 -6.19 -27.74 41.07
N SER A 6 -6.53 -28.40 42.17
CA SER A 6 -7.24 -27.76 43.30
C SER A 6 -6.38 -26.86 44.16
N ASP A 7 -5.06 -27.05 44.12
CA ASP A 7 -4.05 -26.41 44.96
C ASP A 7 -3.32 -25.23 44.28
N ILE A 8 -3.63 -24.93 43.02
CA ILE A 8 -2.97 -23.81 42.31
C ILE A 8 -3.42 -22.45 42.87
N PRO A 9 -2.47 -21.52 43.10
CA PRO A 9 -2.79 -20.20 43.67
C PRO A 9 -3.40 -19.23 42.65
N TYR A 10 -3.02 -19.35 41.39
CA TYR A 10 -3.40 -18.45 40.31
C TYR A 10 -3.95 -19.20 39.10
N VAL A 11 -4.73 -18.48 38.30
CA VAL A 11 -5.25 -18.90 37.00
C VAL A 11 -4.74 -17.90 35.97
N GLU A 12 -4.34 -18.40 34.81
CA GLU A 12 -4.02 -17.59 33.66
C GLU A 12 -4.99 -17.91 32.52
N LEU A 13 -5.59 -16.87 31.95
CA LEU A 13 -6.52 -16.96 30.84
C LEU A 13 -5.91 -16.22 29.67
N GLN A 14 -6.07 -16.77 28.47
CA GLN A 14 -5.43 -16.21 27.28
C GLN A 14 -6.36 -16.29 26.08
N SER A 15 -6.43 -15.20 25.32
CA SER A 15 -7.11 -15.10 24.03
C SER A 15 -6.14 -14.60 22.95
N LYS A 16 -6.66 -14.18 21.78
CA LYS A 16 -5.81 -13.58 20.75
C LYS A 16 -5.22 -12.26 21.25
N ARG A 17 -6.01 -11.45 21.96
CA ARG A 17 -5.68 -10.07 22.35
C ARG A 17 -5.41 -9.89 23.84
N MET A 18 -5.81 -10.84 24.69
CA MET A 18 -5.71 -10.71 26.15
C MET A 18 -4.88 -11.80 26.82
N MET A 19 -4.26 -11.41 27.92
CA MET A 19 -3.77 -12.27 28.98
C MET A 19 -4.37 -11.78 30.30
N ILE A 20 -4.88 -12.67 31.14
CA ILE A 20 -5.47 -12.32 32.43
C ILE A 20 -4.92 -13.26 33.49
N THR A 21 -4.24 -12.72 34.51
CA THR A 21 -3.71 -13.48 35.63
C THR A 21 -4.45 -13.10 36.90
N LEU A 22 -5.13 -14.06 37.53
CA LEU A 22 -5.94 -13.81 38.72
C LEU A 22 -5.85 -14.90 39.77
N ARG A 23 -6.19 -14.57 41.02
CA ARG A 23 -6.25 -15.57 42.10
C ARG A 23 -7.32 -16.61 41.80
N ARG A 24 -7.04 -17.89 42.08
CA ARG A 24 -7.97 -19.01 41.82
C ARG A 24 -9.35 -18.79 42.44
N ALA A 25 -9.40 -18.25 43.65
CA ALA A 25 -10.67 -17.98 44.34
C ALA A 25 -11.58 -17.05 43.53
N LYS A 26 -11.01 -16.03 42.89
CA LYS A 26 -11.74 -15.06 42.07
C LYS A 26 -12.16 -15.64 40.73
N ALA A 27 -11.32 -16.45 40.10
CA ALA A 27 -11.71 -17.20 38.91
C ALA A 27 -12.93 -18.10 39.19
N VAL A 28 -12.91 -18.86 40.29
CA VAL A 28 -14.05 -19.70 40.69
C VAL A 28 -15.30 -18.87 40.98
N GLN A 29 -15.15 -17.72 41.62
CA GLN A 29 -16.27 -16.85 42.00
C GLN A 29 -16.96 -16.20 40.79
N TYR A 30 -16.20 -15.63 39.85
CA TYR A 30 -16.75 -14.76 38.81
C TYR A 30 -16.87 -15.41 37.43
N ILE A 31 -16.10 -16.47 37.16
CA ILE A 31 -16.18 -17.25 35.92
C ILE A 31 -17.05 -18.48 36.15
N GLY A 32 -16.86 -19.14 37.30
CA GLY A 32 -17.70 -20.26 37.73
C GLY A 32 -17.82 -21.38 36.70
N SER A 33 -19.04 -21.90 36.54
CA SER A 33 -19.37 -22.96 35.58
C SER A 33 -19.48 -22.49 34.13
N ASP A 34 -19.61 -21.19 33.88
CA ASP A 34 -19.83 -20.63 32.55
C ASP A 34 -18.56 -20.72 31.69
N GLY A 35 -17.40 -20.83 32.33
CA GLY A 35 -16.10 -20.87 31.66
C GLY A 35 -15.67 -19.51 31.10
N PRO A 36 -14.39 -19.37 30.71
CA PRO A 36 -13.83 -18.08 30.33
C PRO A 36 -14.12 -17.67 28.88
N ASP A 37 -14.59 -18.59 28.02
CA ASP A 37 -14.60 -18.43 26.56
C ASP A 37 -15.41 -17.23 26.08
N ALA A 38 -16.60 -17.00 26.67
CA ALA A 38 -17.45 -15.88 26.29
C ALA A 38 -16.78 -14.54 26.64
N MET A 39 -16.23 -14.43 27.86
CA MET A 39 -15.51 -13.24 28.33
C MET A 39 -14.26 -12.97 27.49
N LEU A 40 -13.48 -14.00 27.17
CA LEU A 40 -12.27 -13.86 26.35
C LEU A 40 -12.60 -13.38 24.92
N LYS A 41 -13.71 -13.87 24.33
CA LYS A 41 -14.21 -13.37 23.04
C LYS A 41 -14.66 -11.91 23.11
N SER A 42 -15.38 -11.54 24.18
CA SER A 42 -15.80 -10.15 24.39
C SER A 42 -14.60 -9.22 24.54
N TRP A 43 -13.56 -9.63 25.27
CA TRP A 43 -12.32 -8.85 25.33
C TRP A 43 -11.61 -8.72 23.99
N ASP A 44 -11.52 -9.79 23.20
CA ASP A 44 -10.93 -9.72 21.85
C ASP A 44 -11.67 -8.70 20.97
N ALA A 45 -13.00 -8.64 21.07
CA ALA A 45 -13.82 -7.63 20.41
C ALA A 45 -13.58 -6.22 20.97
N ILE A 46 -13.60 -6.06 22.30
CA ILE A 46 -13.37 -4.77 23.00
C ILE A 46 -12.01 -4.17 22.62
N VAL A 47 -10.93 -4.97 22.64
CA VAL A 47 -9.60 -4.52 22.22
C VAL A 47 -9.60 -4.14 20.74
N THR A 48 -10.28 -4.92 19.89
CA THR A 48 -10.37 -4.60 18.46
C THR A 48 -11.09 -3.28 18.23
N SER A 49 -12.18 -2.98 18.96
CA SER A 49 -12.87 -1.69 18.90
C SER A 49 -11.98 -0.52 19.35
N ALA A 50 -11.19 -0.71 20.41
CA ALA A 50 -10.22 0.31 20.85
C ALA A 50 -9.12 0.55 19.79
N GLU A 51 -8.66 -0.50 19.13
CA GLU A 51 -7.71 -0.38 18.02
C GLU A 51 -8.31 0.31 16.78
N GLU A 52 -9.56 -0.02 16.45
CA GLU A 52 -10.33 0.61 15.37
C GLU A 52 -10.50 2.11 15.60
N GLN A 53 -10.85 2.51 16.83
CA GLN A 53 -10.98 3.92 17.21
C GLN A 53 -9.75 4.75 16.86
N TYR A 54 -8.55 4.14 16.91
CA TYR A 54 -7.29 4.83 16.65
C TYR A 54 -6.60 4.39 15.35
N GLY A 55 -7.27 3.61 14.50
CA GLY A 55 -6.76 3.20 13.18
C GLY A 55 -5.56 2.24 13.24
N LEU A 56 -5.54 1.33 14.22
CA LEU A 56 -4.47 0.34 14.44
C LEU A 56 -4.96 -1.08 14.11
N ILE A 57 -5.48 -1.30 12.91
CA ILE A 57 -6.21 -2.54 12.56
C ILE A 57 -5.42 -3.54 11.70
N ASP A 58 -4.29 -3.12 11.13
CA ASP A 58 -3.53 -3.90 10.14
C ASP A 58 -2.20 -4.40 10.72
N GLU A 59 -2.02 -5.72 10.77
CA GLU A 59 -0.81 -6.37 11.31
C GLU A 59 0.40 -6.27 10.35
N ASP A 60 0.15 -6.07 9.05
CA ASP A 60 1.17 -6.00 7.99
C ASP A 60 1.65 -4.56 7.73
N MET A 61 0.92 -3.56 8.23
CA MET A 61 1.39 -2.18 8.27
C MET A 61 2.68 -2.05 9.09
N LYS A 62 3.56 -1.15 8.65
CA LYS A 62 4.77 -0.80 9.40
C LYS A 62 4.43 0.17 10.54
N SER A 63 5.28 0.19 11.56
CA SER A 63 5.29 1.25 12.58
C SER A 63 5.33 2.63 11.91
N PRO A 64 4.58 3.64 12.39
CA PRO A 64 3.81 3.65 13.64
C PRO A 64 2.32 3.26 13.51
N HIS A 65 1.85 2.76 12.37
CA HIS A 65 0.42 2.43 12.14
C HIS A 65 0.09 0.95 12.31
N GLN A 66 1.10 0.15 12.63
CA GLN A 66 0.95 -1.28 12.85
C GLN A 66 -0.03 -1.57 13.99
N ARG A 67 -0.92 -2.54 13.77
CA ARG A 67 -1.77 -3.11 14.83
C ARG A 67 -0.92 -3.59 16.00
N ILE A 68 -1.40 -3.40 17.22
CA ILE A 68 -0.68 -3.82 18.42
C ILE A 68 -0.59 -5.35 18.40
N ARG A 69 0.64 -5.89 18.39
CA ARG A 69 0.90 -7.33 18.35
C ARG A 69 0.96 -7.98 19.74
N HIS A 70 1.15 -7.15 20.78
CA HIS A 70 1.19 -7.61 22.15
C HIS A 70 -0.22 -7.87 22.68
N ARG A 71 -0.33 -8.83 23.62
CA ARG A 71 -1.56 -9.00 24.40
C ARG A 71 -1.61 -7.94 25.48
N PHE A 72 -2.81 -7.45 25.77
CA PHE A 72 -3.05 -6.63 26.94
C PHE A 72 -3.17 -7.54 28.17
N HIS A 73 -2.50 -7.16 29.25
CA HIS A 73 -2.39 -8.01 30.44
C HIS A 73 -3.19 -7.43 31.60
N TRP A 74 -4.26 -8.12 32.02
CA TRP A 74 -4.94 -7.83 33.29
C TRP A 74 -4.36 -8.65 34.43
N LEU A 75 -4.13 -7.99 35.55
CA LEU A 75 -3.72 -8.61 36.81
C LEU A 75 -4.79 -8.41 37.88
N ASP A 76 -5.04 -9.46 38.65
CA ASP A 76 -5.55 -9.32 40.02
C ASP A 76 -4.43 -8.73 40.87
N GLY A 77 -4.51 -7.42 41.11
CA GLY A 77 -3.46 -6.67 41.80
C GLY A 77 -3.41 -6.93 43.29
N ILE A 78 -4.43 -7.59 43.86
CA ILE A 78 -4.40 -8.02 45.26
C ILE A 78 -3.63 -9.34 45.38
N SER A 79 -2.57 -9.30 46.19
CA SER A 79 -1.75 -10.47 46.47
C SER A 79 -2.41 -11.46 47.44
N LEU A 80 -1.99 -12.72 47.32
CA LEU A 80 -2.28 -13.72 48.34
C LEU A 80 -1.60 -13.37 49.67
N PRO A 81 -2.12 -13.83 50.82
CA PRO A 81 -1.46 -13.64 52.10
C PRO A 81 0.00 -14.08 52.07
N GLY A 82 0.91 -13.21 52.53
CA GLY A 82 2.35 -13.47 52.56
C GLY A 82 3.08 -13.30 51.21
N VAL A 83 2.37 -12.94 50.13
CA VAL A 83 2.96 -12.56 48.84
C VAL A 83 3.12 -11.04 48.81
N VAL A 84 4.31 -10.57 48.44
CA VAL A 84 4.58 -9.14 48.26
C VAL A 84 4.31 -8.79 46.79
N ASN A 85 3.32 -7.93 46.57
CA ASN A 85 3.18 -7.25 45.28
C ASN A 85 4.05 -5.99 45.30
N ASN A 86 5.05 -5.92 44.41
CA ASN A 86 5.84 -4.70 44.23
C ASN A 86 5.17 -3.69 43.27
N ASP A 87 4.03 -4.07 42.71
CA ASP A 87 3.25 -3.23 41.82
C ASP A 87 2.36 -2.28 42.62
N ASN A 88 2.41 -1.00 42.28
CA ASN A 88 1.61 0.01 42.94
C ASN A 88 0.15 -0.10 42.48
N CYS A 89 -0.61 -1.00 43.09
CA CYS A 89 -2.06 -1.08 42.88
C CYS A 89 -2.76 -0.09 43.80
N ALA A 90 -3.49 0.86 43.22
CA ALA A 90 -4.23 1.88 43.94
C ALA A 90 -5.57 2.15 43.25
N GLY A 91 -6.53 2.71 43.98
CA GLY A 91 -7.88 2.96 43.46
C GLY A 91 -8.71 1.69 43.29
N TYR A 92 -9.72 1.75 42.43
CA TYR A 92 -10.55 0.58 42.08
C TYR A 92 -9.83 -0.32 41.08
N MET A 93 -9.29 0.30 40.03
CA MET A 93 -8.42 -0.29 39.01
C MET A 93 -7.35 0.73 38.65
N ASN A 94 -6.29 0.29 37.99
CA ASN A 94 -5.32 1.20 37.37
C ASN A 94 -4.65 0.61 36.12
N SER A 95 -4.03 1.50 35.35
CA SER A 95 -3.33 1.19 34.11
C SER A 95 -1.90 1.73 34.16
N SER A 96 -0.94 0.93 33.69
CA SER A 96 0.48 1.32 33.65
C SER A 96 1.18 0.66 32.48
N SER A 97 2.45 1.00 32.24
CA SER A 97 3.22 0.30 31.20
C SER A 97 3.14 -1.22 31.42
N TRP A 98 2.85 -1.93 30.32
CA TRP A 98 2.78 -3.40 30.24
C TRP A 98 1.52 -4.05 30.81
N ARG A 99 0.69 -3.37 31.61
CA ARG A 99 -0.41 -4.04 32.34
C ARG A 99 -1.55 -3.12 32.79
N LEU A 100 -2.67 -3.77 33.09
CA LEU A 100 -3.85 -3.25 33.76
C LEU A 100 -4.06 -4.04 35.05
N GLN A 101 -4.55 -3.41 36.13
CA GLN A 101 -4.73 -4.10 37.41
C GLN A 101 -6.09 -3.81 38.04
N ALA A 102 -6.70 -4.85 38.60
CA ALA A 102 -7.82 -4.72 39.52
C ALA A 102 -7.29 -4.60 40.95
N CYS A 103 -7.60 -3.49 41.63
CA CYS A 103 -6.98 -3.11 42.90
C CYS A 103 -7.90 -3.26 44.11
N THR A 104 -9.09 -3.83 43.94
CA THR A 104 -10.02 -4.20 45.01
C THR A 104 -10.46 -5.65 44.85
N GLU A 105 -11.10 -6.20 45.90
CA GLU A 105 -11.56 -7.58 45.90
C GLU A 105 -12.67 -7.84 44.86
N GLU A 106 -13.42 -6.80 44.50
CA GLU A 106 -14.56 -6.86 43.59
C GLU A 106 -14.17 -6.52 42.14
N ALA A 107 -13.20 -5.63 41.93
CA ALA A 107 -12.82 -5.10 40.61
C ALA A 107 -12.48 -6.17 39.58
N ILE A 108 -11.83 -7.25 40.00
CA ILE A 108 -11.48 -8.34 39.07
C ILE A 108 -12.73 -9.03 38.49
N GLY A 109 -13.87 -8.95 39.18
CA GLY A 109 -15.16 -9.44 38.70
C GLY A 109 -15.61 -8.75 37.42
N ASP A 110 -15.43 -7.43 37.32
CA ASP A 110 -15.81 -6.64 36.13
C ASP A 110 -14.95 -7.01 34.91
N VAL A 111 -13.74 -7.53 35.15
CA VAL A 111 -12.79 -7.96 34.12
C VAL A 111 -13.11 -9.38 33.62
N VAL A 112 -13.46 -10.30 34.51
CA VAL A 112 -13.56 -11.74 34.16
C VAL A 112 -14.98 -12.30 34.08
N SER A 113 -15.99 -11.54 34.53
CA SER A 113 -17.39 -11.90 34.31
C SER A 113 -17.89 -11.31 33.00
N ASN A 114 -18.24 -12.15 32.02
CA ASN A 114 -18.77 -11.67 30.74
C ASN A 114 -20.01 -10.78 30.94
N LYS A 115 -20.88 -11.13 31.89
CA LYS A 115 -22.09 -10.38 32.20
C LYS A 115 -21.79 -8.96 32.66
N LEU A 116 -20.78 -8.79 33.52
CA LEU A 116 -20.39 -7.46 34.04
C LEU A 116 -19.63 -6.68 32.96
N LEU A 117 -18.66 -7.33 32.32
CA LEU A 117 -17.81 -6.75 31.28
C LEU A 117 -18.61 -6.18 30.10
N THR A 118 -19.75 -6.77 29.74
CA THR A 118 -20.62 -6.29 28.64
C THR A 118 -21.87 -5.55 29.15
N SER A 119 -21.77 -4.92 30.33
CA SER A 119 -22.81 -4.10 30.94
C SER A 119 -22.24 -2.75 31.37
N GLU A 120 -23.03 -1.90 32.03
CA GLU A 120 -22.56 -0.59 32.51
C GLU A 120 -21.36 -0.71 33.48
N GLU A 121 -21.22 -1.85 34.16
CA GLU A 121 -20.09 -2.13 35.06
C GLU A 121 -18.77 -2.41 34.33
N GLY A 122 -18.84 -2.65 33.02
CA GLY A 122 -17.66 -2.78 32.16
C GLY A 122 -16.89 -1.46 31.99
N TRP A 123 -17.44 -0.32 32.43
CA TRP A 123 -16.79 0.98 32.24
C TRP A 123 -15.39 1.06 32.82
N GLY A 124 -15.18 0.55 34.05
CA GLY A 124 -13.86 0.55 34.69
C GLY A 124 -12.81 -0.16 33.84
N PRO A 125 -13.05 -1.44 33.46
CA PRO A 125 -12.12 -2.16 32.59
C PRO A 125 -11.86 -1.47 31.23
N TRP A 126 -12.89 -0.89 30.59
CA TRP A 126 -12.72 -0.18 29.33
C TRP A 126 -11.93 1.13 29.49
N HIS A 127 -12.12 1.83 30.61
CA HIS A 127 -11.40 3.03 30.97
C HIS A 127 -9.91 2.73 31.14
N GLU A 128 -9.55 1.72 31.92
CA GLU A 128 -8.13 1.36 32.09
C GLU A 128 -7.49 0.90 30.77
N LEU A 129 -8.26 0.23 29.89
CA LEU A 129 -7.81 -0.08 28.53
C LEU A 129 -7.54 1.20 27.74
N GLY A 130 -8.43 2.19 27.82
CA GLY A 130 -8.25 3.48 27.15
C GLY A 130 -6.93 4.16 27.49
N HIS A 131 -6.44 4.05 28.73
CA HIS A 131 -5.13 4.60 29.12
C HIS A 131 -3.97 4.05 28.29
N GLN A 132 -4.09 2.81 27.78
CA GLN A 132 -3.07 2.20 26.91
C GLN A 132 -3.09 2.76 25.47
N PHE A 133 -4.15 3.49 25.09
CA PHE A 133 -4.34 4.05 23.75
C PHE A 133 -4.27 5.57 23.70
N GLN A 134 -4.12 6.25 24.84
CA GLN A 134 -4.16 7.71 24.90
C GLN A 134 -3.11 8.36 23.99
N MET A 135 -3.58 9.32 23.20
CA MET A 135 -2.74 10.07 22.28
C MET A 135 -2.14 11.26 23.01
N ILE A 136 -0.82 11.24 23.21
CA ILE A 136 -0.07 12.28 23.95
C ILE A 136 -0.41 13.72 23.48
N PRO A 137 -0.60 14.01 22.18
CA PRO A 137 -0.96 15.36 21.73
C PRO A 137 -2.36 15.84 22.15
N MET A 138 -3.26 14.92 22.54
CA MET A 138 -4.58 15.25 23.11
C MET A 138 -4.60 15.29 24.64
N ASP A 139 -3.55 14.79 25.27
CA ASP A 139 -3.46 14.74 26.73
C ASP A 139 -2.69 15.95 27.26
N TRP A 140 -3.42 17.07 27.43
CA TRP A 140 -2.87 18.29 28.01
C TRP A 140 -3.26 18.47 29.48
N GLY A 141 -2.50 19.33 30.16
CA GLY A 141 -2.57 19.48 31.61
C GLY A 141 -1.76 18.40 32.34
N THR A 142 -1.67 18.55 33.65
CA THR A 142 -1.04 17.66 34.62
C THR A 142 -1.93 17.60 35.85
N TRP A 143 -1.69 16.64 36.77
CA TRP A 143 -2.52 16.44 37.97
C TRP A 143 -2.66 17.71 38.81
N ASP A 144 -1.63 18.56 38.81
CA ASP A 144 -1.54 19.77 39.62
C ASP A 144 -1.91 21.05 38.88
N THR A 145 -2.35 20.96 37.62
CA THR A 145 -2.68 22.14 36.78
C THR A 145 -4.14 22.12 36.33
N GLU A 146 -4.73 23.31 36.18
CA GLU A 146 -6.04 23.45 35.54
C GLU A 146 -6.05 22.83 34.13
N GLY A 147 -7.15 22.17 33.78
CA GLY A 147 -7.33 21.60 32.43
C GLY A 147 -6.72 20.21 32.20
N ASN A 148 -6.41 19.45 33.26
CA ASN A 148 -6.01 18.04 33.16
C ASN A 148 -6.98 17.20 32.31
N MET A 149 -6.45 16.52 31.29
CA MET A 149 -7.20 15.72 30.33
C MET A 149 -6.96 14.21 30.42
N THR A 150 -6.03 13.72 31.24
CA THR A 150 -5.68 12.30 31.22
C THR A 150 -6.87 11.43 31.67
N GLU A 151 -7.63 11.85 32.69
CA GLU A 151 -8.88 11.19 33.10
C GLU A 151 -10.07 11.54 32.20
N VAL A 152 -9.90 12.44 31.24
CA VAL A 152 -10.95 12.85 30.29
C VAL A 152 -10.82 12.06 28.99
N VAL A 153 -9.68 12.16 28.30
CA VAL A 153 -9.46 11.58 26.97
C VAL A 153 -9.61 10.06 26.99
N VAL A 154 -9.20 9.41 28.08
CA VAL A 154 -9.37 7.97 28.28
C VAL A 154 -10.82 7.50 28.13
N ASN A 155 -11.79 8.30 28.60
CA ASN A 155 -13.21 7.97 28.55
C ASN A 155 -13.79 8.04 27.13
N LEU A 156 -13.06 8.62 26.17
CA LEU A 156 -13.41 8.56 24.76
C LEU A 156 -13.38 7.12 24.25
N THR A 157 -12.43 6.30 24.72
CA THR A 157 -12.36 4.87 24.40
C THR A 157 -13.49 4.08 25.05
N SER A 158 -13.81 4.39 26.31
CA SER A 158 -14.95 3.78 27.00
C SER A 158 -16.28 4.05 26.28
N LEU A 159 -16.52 5.29 25.82
CA LEU A 159 -17.71 5.62 25.03
C LEU A 159 -17.74 4.90 23.68
N TYR A 160 -16.59 4.78 23.01
CA TYR A 160 -16.49 4.06 21.75
C TYR A 160 -16.83 2.58 21.92
N ILE A 161 -16.24 1.91 22.91
CA ILE A 161 -16.54 0.51 23.23
C ILE A 161 -18.01 0.35 23.60
N GLN A 162 -18.55 1.24 24.43
CA GLN A 162 -19.97 1.23 24.82
C GLN A 162 -20.89 1.31 23.58
N ARG A 163 -20.56 2.15 22.61
CA ARG A 163 -21.27 2.23 21.33
C ARG A 163 -21.18 0.92 20.54
N GLU A 164 -19.98 0.35 20.40
CA GLU A 164 -19.78 -0.89 19.63
C GLU A 164 -20.46 -2.11 20.29
N LEU A 165 -20.64 -2.09 21.61
CA LEU A 165 -21.46 -3.08 22.34
C LEU A 165 -22.98 -2.84 22.19
N GLY A 166 -23.40 -1.81 21.46
CA GLY A 166 -24.81 -1.47 21.24
C GLY A 166 -25.52 -0.94 22.49
N MET A 167 -24.75 -0.40 23.45
CA MET A 167 -25.28 0.07 24.73
C MET A 167 -25.70 1.56 24.67
N PRO A 168 -26.65 1.99 25.52
CA PRO A 168 -26.93 3.41 25.70
C PRO A 168 -25.69 4.19 26.16
N SER A 169 -25.49 5.38 25.61
CA SER A 169 -24.37 6.26 25.97
C SER A 169 -24.44 6.72 27.42
N ARG A 170 -23.31 6.66 28.13
CA ARG A 170 -23.17 7.19 29.50
C ARG A 170 -23.43 8.68 29.58
N LEU A 171 -23.13 9.43 28.52
CA LEU A 171 -23.47 10.85 28.44
C LEU A 171 -24.99 11.09 28.45
N GLU A 172 -25.76 10.14 27.91
CA GLU A 172 -27.22 10.18 27.86
C GLU A 172 -27.87 9.69 29.16
N TYR A 173 -27.65 8.43 29.56
CA TYR A 173 -28.32 7.88 30.75
C TYR A 173 -27.80 8.51 32.05
N GLY A 174 -26.53 8.94 32.07
CA GLY A 174 -25.95 9.73 33.15
C GLY A 174 -26.38 11.19 33.14
N ARG A 175 -27.19 11.61 32.16
CA ARG A 175 -27.75 12.96 32.00
C ARG A 175 -26.71 14.08 31.88
N PHE A 176 -25.46 13.75 31.59
CA PHE A 176 -24.36 14.72 31.45
C PHE A 176 -24.64 15.76 30.36
N TRP A 177 -25.33 15.38 29.27
CA TRP A 177 -25.76 16.36 28.27
C TRP A 177 -26.65 17.46 28.84
N ASP A 178 -27.67 17.07 29.60
CA ASP A 178 -28.73 17.96 30.07
C ASP A 178 -28.36 18.69 31.37
N GLU A 179 -27.56 18.07 32.24
CA GLU A 179 -27.19 18.60 33.56
C GLU A 179 -25.85 19.35 33.55
N ASP A 180 -24.90 18.96 32.68
CA ASP A 180 -23.57 19.57 32.65
C ASP A 180 -23.31 20.34 31.35
N VAL A 181 -23.42 19.68 30.19
CA VAL A 181 -22.93 20.19 28.90
C VAL A 181 -23.75 21.39 28.40
N PHE A 182 -25.05 21.23 28.16
CA PHE A 182 -25.85 22.33 27.61
C PHE A 182 -25.96 23.52 28.58
N PRO A 183 -26.10 23.33 29.91
CA PRO A 183 -26.01 24.41 30.87
C PRO A 183 -24.67 25.16 30.80
N TYR A 184 -23.55 24.44 30.66
CA TYR A 184 -22.23 25.04 30.47
C TYR A 184 -22.14 25.86 29.16
N LEU A 185 -22.56 25.30 28.04
CA LEU A 185 -22.53 25.94 26.72
C LEU A 185 -23.41 27.21 26.62
N ASN A 186 -24.41 27.33 27.50
CA ASN A 186 -25.30 28.48 27.60
C ASN A 186 -24.76 29.62 28.48
N LYS A 187 -23.67 29.43 29.23
CA LYS A 187 -23.04 30.50 30.03
C LYS A 187 -22.48 31.59 29.11
N SER A 188 -22.52 32.85 29.54
CA SER A 188 -21.99 33.98 28.77
C SER A 188 -20.45 33.97 28.68
N GLN A 189 -19.78 33.47 29.72
CA GLN A 189 -18.34 33.26 29.79
C GLN A 189 -18.08 31.78 30.08
N ARG A 190 -17.13 31.17 29.36
CA ARG A 190 -16.81 29.75 29.42
C ARG A 190 -15.30 29.61 29.38
N ASN A 191 -14.77 28.75 30.25
CA ASN A 191 -13.37 28.37 30.29
C ASN A 191 -13.33 26.83 30.35
N TYR A 192 -12.85 26.20 29.29
CA TYR A 192 -12.88 24.74 29.19
C TYR A 192 -11.96 24.08 30.22
N HIS A 193 -10.82 24.70 30.53
CA HIS A 193 -9.87 24.15 31.52
C HIS A 193 -10.48 24.08 32.92
N GLN A 194 -11.32 25.05 33.25
CA GLN A 194 -12.06 25.16 34.53
C GLN A 194 -13.46 24.53 34.49
N PHE A 195 -13.77 23.72 33.47
CA PHE A 195 -15.03 22.98 33.47
C PHE A 195 -14.91 21.77 34.42
N ASP A 196 -15.64 21.81 35.54
CA ASP A 196 -15.53 20.81 36.61
C ASP A 196 -16.02 19.41 36.21
N SER A 197 -16.98 19.32 35.27
CA SER A 197 -17.50 18.04 34.82
C SER A 197 -16.51 17.35 33.88
N LEU A 198 -15.90 16.27 34.37
CA LEU A 198 -15.04 15.39 33.57
C LEU A 198 -15.80 14.85 32.36
N PHE A 199 -16.99 14.27 32.55
CA PHE A 199 -17.82 13.76 31.46
C PHE A 199 -18.34 14.88 30.55
N GLY A 200 -18.58 16.07 31.09
CA GLY A 200 -18.87 17.26 30.30
C GLY A 200 -17.70 17.67 29.40
N LYS A 201 -16.45 17.52 29.85
CA LYS A 201 -15.27 17.71 29.00
C LYS A 201 -15.18 16.64 27.91
N VAL A 202 -15.42 15.36 28.23
CA VAL A 202 -15.45 14.26 27.24
C VAL A 202 -16.44 14.56 26.12
N ALA A 203 -17.59 15.16 26.45
CA ALA A 203 -18.62 15.50 25.48
C ALA A 203 -18.15 16.41 24.34
N MET A 204 -17.22 17.35 24.57
CA MET A 204 -16.62 18.16 23.50
C MET A 204 -15.89 17.27 22.48
N LEU A 205 -15.08 16.32 22.98
CA LEU A 205 -14.36 15.38 22.13
C LEU A 205 -15.36 14.49 21.38
N TRP A 206 -16.32 13.93 22.10
CA TRP A 206 -17.34 13.06 21.52
C TRP A 206 -18.21 13.75 20.46
N GLN A 207 -18.48 15.05 20.60
CA GLN A 207 -19.17 15.81 19.56
C GLN A 207 -18.43 15.84 18.23
N LEU A 208 -17.09 15.78 18.21
CA LEU A 208 -16.35 15.67 16.96
C LEU A 208 -16.60 14.31 16.29
N ASP A 209 -16.62 13.22 17.05
CA ASP A 209 -17.01 11.89 16.54
C ASP A 209 -18.47 11.89 16.03
N LEU A 210 -19.41 12.37 16.85
CA LEU A 210 -20.83 12.44 16.46
C LEU A 210 -21.07 13.28 15.20
N THR A 211 -20.30 14.35 15.02
CA THR A 211 -20.40 15.25 13.88
C THR A 211 -19.75 14.65 12.66
N PHE A 212 -18.55 14.12 12.80
CA PHE A 212 -17.67 13.85 11.68
C PHE A 212 -17.45 12.37 11.38
N GLY A 213 -18.07 11.48 12.15
CA GLY A 213 -18.04 10.04 11.92
C GLY A 213 -17.21 9.31 12.96
N LYS A 214 -17.54 8.02 13.12
CA LYS A 214 -16.90 7.12 14.08
C LYS A 214 -15.42 6.86 13.79
N ASP A 215 -14.94 7.18 12.60
CA ASP A 215 -13.57 7.02 12.14
C ASP A 215 -12.73 8.29 12.34
N PHE A 216 -13.34 9.41 12.79
CA PHE A 216 -12.64 10.68 13.01
C PHE A 216 -11.36 10.53 13.85
N TYR A 217 -11.46 9.81 14.98
CA TYR A 217 -10.33 9.59 15.87
C TYR A 217 -9.28 8.61 15.32
N ALA A 218 -9.67 7.76 14.37
CA ALA A 218 -8.74 6.88 13.69
C ALA A 218 -7.80 7.72 12.81
N HIS A 219 -8.35 8.72 12.14
CA HIS A 219 -7.58 9.61 11.26
C HIS A 219 -6.74 10.58 12.08
N LEU A 220 -7.31 11.13 13.16
CA LEU A 220 -6.58 12.00 14.07
C LEU A 220 -5.40 11.25 14.71
N GLY A 221 -5.59 9.99 15.09
CA GLY A 221 -4.52 9.15 15.60
C GLY A 221 -3.43 8.86 14.58
N LYS A 222 -3.79 8.66 13.31
CA LYS A 222 -2.81 8.54 12.22
C LYS A 222 -1.96 9.81 12.12
N VAL A 223 -2.61 10.98 12.03
CA VAL A 223 -1.94 12.29 11.95
C VAL A 223 -0.96 12.47 13.12
N TYR A 224 -1.38 12.17 14.35
CA TYR A 224 -0.51 12.34 15.52
C TYR A 224 0.68 11.38 15.57
N ARG A 225 0.53 10.15 15.08
CA ARG A 225 1.63 9.19 15.00
C ARG A 225 2.66 9.56 13.94
N GLU A 226 2.26 10.30 12.91
CA GLU A 226 3.13 10.78 11.83
C GLU A 226 3.88 12.07 12.17
N ILE A 227 3.52 12.77 13.26
CA ILE A 227 4.24 13.98 13.68
C ILE A 227 5.69 13.61 14.04
N PRO A 228 6.70 14.19 13.36
CA PRO A 228 8.09 13.99 13.71
C PRO A 228 8.36 14.36 15.17
N GLU A 229 9.21 13.60 15.86
CA GLU A 229 9.49 13.80 17.30
C GLU A 229 9.86 15.26 17.64
N LYS A 230 10.66 15.91 16.79
CA LYS A 230 11.08 17.32 16.94
C LYS A 230 9.94 18.35 16.79
N GLU A 231 8.79 17.94 16.25
CA GLU A 231 7.60 18.76 15.97
C GLU A 231 6.42 18.42 16.87
N GLN A 232 6.61 17.48 17.81
CA GLN A 232 5.62 17.18 18.83
C GLN A 232 5.43 18.40 19.75
N PRO A 233 4.19 18.71 20.15
CA PRO A 233 3.91 19.85 21.03
C PRO A 233 4.59 19.64 22.40
N ALA A 234 5.37 20.62 22.84
CA ALA A 234 6.24 20.50 24.01
C ALA A 234 5.51 20.72 25.35
N ASN A 235 4.36 21.38 25.33
CA ASN A 235 3.61 21.76 26.54
C ASN A 235 2.09 21.77 26.29
N SER A 236 1.31 21.92 27.36
CA SER A 236 -0.17 21.90 27.34
C SER A 236 -0.78 22.92 26.37
N ASP A 237 -0.26 24.14 26.34
CA ASP A 237 -0.81 25.19 25.46
C ASP A 237 -0.58 24.84 23.99
N GLU A 238 0.61 24.36 23.65
CA GLU A 238 0.92 23.87 22.31
C GLU A 238 0.08 22.67 21.91
N LYS A 239 -0.18 21.72 22.83
CA LYS A 239 -1.09 20.59 22.60
C LYS A 239 -2.50 21.05 22.26
N VAL A 240 -3.05 22.01 23.02
CA VAL A 240 -4.37 22.60 22.74
C VAL A 240 -4.39 23.24 21.36
N GLN A 241 -3.39 24.05 21.02
CA GLN A 241 -3.33 24.68 19.69
C GLN A 241 -3.21 23.64 18.57
N ARG A 242 -2.40 22.59 18.78
CA ARG A 242 -2.23 21.50 17.81
C ARG A 242 -3.53 20.74 17.62
N PHE A 243 -4.24 20.41 18.70
CA PHE A 243 -5.54 19.77 18.64
C PHE A 243 -6.54 20.56 17.79
N ILE A 244 -6.63 21.87 18.02
CA ILE A 244 -7.52 22.76 17.27
C ILE A 244 -7.17 22.77 15.77
N ILE A 245 -5.87 22.83 15.42
CA ILE A 245 -5.42 22.85 14.04
C ILE A 245 -5.70 21.51 13.35
N GLU A 246 -5.28 20.39 13.93
CA GLU A 246 -5.37 19.09 13.26
C GLU A 246 -6.81 18.61 13.13
N THR A 247 -7.64 18.84 14.14
CA THR A 247 -9.09 18.55 14.02
C THR A 247 -9.76 19.42 12.96
N SER A 248 -9.37 20.69 12.81
CA SER A 248 -9.91 21.56 11.75
C SER A 248 -9.46 21.14 10.36
N ARG A 249 -8.18 20.76 10.20
CA ARG A 249 -7.65 20.22 8.94
C ARG A 249 -8.38 18.94 8.54
N LEU A 250 -8.48 18.00 9.48
CA LEU A 250 -9.12 16.72 9.26
C LEU A 250 -10.62 16.84 8.97
N ALA A 251 -11.31 17.74 9.68
CA ALA A 251 -12.71 18.04 9.43
C ALA A 251 -12.94 18.79 8.11
N LYS A 252 -11.90 19.40 7.52
CA LYS A 252 -11.98 20.36 6.41
C LYS A 252 -12.81 21.61 6.72
N TYR A 253 -13.11 21.85 7.98
CA TYR A 253 -13.81 23.04 8.46
C TYR A 253 -12.92 23.83 9.41
N ASN A 254 -13.00 25.16 9.35
CA ASN A 254 -12.43 26.01 10.38
C ASN A 254 -13.29 25.87 11.65
N LEU A 255 -12.85 25.01 12.58
CA LEU A 255 -13.57 24.71 13.82
C LEU A 255 -13.40 25.78 14.91
N THR A 256 -12.85 26.96 14.58
CA THR A 256 -12.76 28.09 15.51
C THR A 256 -14.08 28.35 16.25
N PRO A 257 -15.26 28.44 15.59
CA PRO A 257 -16.52 28.71 16.28
C PRO A 257 -16.89 27.62 17.31
N PHE A 258 -16.56 26.35 17.01
CA PHE A 258 -16.81 25.23 17.91
C PHE A 258 -15.97 25.33 19.18
N TYR A 259 -14.67 25.59 19.05
CA TYR A 259 -13.78 25.70 20.20
C TYR A 259 -14.01 26.96 21.04
N GLU A 260 -14.37 28.08 20.41
CA GLU A 260 -14.81 29.28 21.12
C GLU A 260 -16.12 29.07 21.88
N LYS A 261 -17.04 28.28 21.29
CA LYS A 261 -18.27 27.89 21.99
C LYS A 261 -17.95 27.01 23.20
N TRP A 262 -16.96 26.13 23.13
CA TRP A 262 -16.52 25.35 24.29
C TRP A 262 -15.64 26.12 25.27
N GLY A 263 -15.17 27.33 24.93
CA GLY A 263 -14.28 28.12 25.78
C GLY A 263 -12.87 27.52 25.85
N LEU A 264 -12.45 26.77 24.83
CA LEU A 264 -11.08 26.28 24.70
C LEU A 264 -10.16 27.43 24.22
N PRO A 265 -8.98 27.65 24.83
CA PRO A 265 -8.14 28.78 24.47
C PRO A 265 -7.60 28.73 23.03
N LEU A 266 -7.80 29.81 22.26
CA LEU A 266 -7.23 29.99 20.90
C LEU A 266 -6.29 31.19 20.83
N THR A 267 -5.04 30.95 20.42
CA THR A 267 -4.09 32.03 20.18
C THR A 267 -4.34 32.75 18.85
N GLN A 268 -3.84 33.99 18.72
CA GLN A 268 -3.89 34.72 17.46
C GLN A 268 -3.12 34.00 16.34
N LYS A 269 -2.00 33.36 16.66
CA LYS A 269 -1.20 32.57 15.71
C LYS A 269 -2.00 31.39 15.15
N THR A 270 -2.73 30.68 16.00
CA THR A 270 -3.61 29.57 15.58
C THR A 270 -4.71 30.06 14.65
N ARG A 271 -5.35 31.19 14.96
CA ARG A 271 -6.38 31.80 14.09
C ARG A 271 -5.82 32.19 12.72
N GLN A 272 -4.65 32.82 12.70
CA GLN A 272 -3.96 33.15 11.45
C GLN A 272 -3.63 31.89 10.64
N THR A 273 -3.17 30.84 11.30
CA THR A 273 -2.89 29.55 10.66
C THR A 273 -4.16 28.95 10.05
N LEU A 274 -5.25 28.86 10.80
CA LEU A 274 -6.53 28.32 10.30
C LEU A 274 -7.11 29.14 9.15
N ASN A 275 -6.99 30.47 9.20
CA ASN A 275 -7.47 31.36 8.13
C ASN A 275 -6.64 31.29 6.85
N ALA A 276 -5.38 30.84 6.93
CA ALA A 276 -4.51 30.64 5.78
C ALA A 276 -4.72 29.27 5.11
N LEU A 277 -5.38 28.33 5.79
CA LEU A 277 -5.69 27.01 5.26
C LEU A 277 -6.98 27.04 4.41
N PRO A 278 -7.10 26.18 3.37
CA PRO A 278 -8.28 26.12 2.51
C PRO A 278 -9.45 25.38 3.20
N LEU A 279 -9.89 25.87 4.36
CA LEU A 279 -10.95 25.25 5.16
C LEU A 279 -12.32 25.89 4.89
N LYS A 280 -13.37 25.05 4.89
CA LYS A 280 -14.76 25.53 4.85
C LYS A 280 -15.11 26.29 6.13
N VAL A 281 -16.00 27.26 6.02
CA VAL A 281 -16.56 27.92 7.21
C VAL A 281 -17.53 26.96 7.90
N LEU A 282 -17.41 26.84 9.23
CA LEU A 282 -18.37 26.08 10.02
C LEU A 282 -19.65 26.91 10.24
N GLU A 283 -20.67 26.65 9.42
CA GLU A 283 -21.94 27.40 9.45
C GLU A 283 -22.98 26.82 10.42
N VAL A 284 -22.75 25.61 10.93
CA VAL A 284 -23.71 24.88 11.75
C VAL A 284 -23.23 24.70 13.20
N PRO A 285 -24.14 24.76 14.20
CA PRO A 285 -23.78 24.66 15.61
C PRO A 285 -23.58 23.21 16.06
N ILE A 286 -22.49 22.57 15.60
CA ILE A 286 -22.19 21.15 15.89
C ILE A 286 -22.08 20.84 17.39
N TRP A 287 -21.88 21.86 18.24
CA TRP A 287 -21.94 21.76 19.70
C TRP A 287 -23.34 21.46 20.28
N GLU A 288 -24.37 21.38 19.44
CA GLU A 288 -25.70 20.90 19.83
C GLU A 288 -25.89 19.39 19.62
N ASN A 289 -24.93 18.70 18.99
CA ASN A 289 -24.99 17.25 18.82
C ASN A 289 -24.92 16.53 20.18
N ARG A 290 -25.71 15.47 20.31
CA ARG A 290 -25.69 14.46 21.38
C ARG A 290 -26.02 13.09 20.79
N ASP A 291 -25.75 12.01 21.51
CA ASP A 291 -25.88 10.64 21.01
C ASP A 291 -27.29 10.32 20.48
N ASN A 292 -28.33 10.71 21.22
CA ASN A 292 -29.71 10.41 20.85
C ASN A 292 -30.31 11.41 19.84
N ASN A 293 -29.56 12.44 19.45
CA ASN A 293 -30.01 13.46 18.49
C ASN A 293 -28.82 14.15 17.80
N ILE A 294 -28.23 13.47 16.81
CA ILE A 294 -27.20 14.05 15.95
C ILE A 294 -27.90 14.97 14.93
N ARG A 295 -27.88 16.28 15.20
CA ARG A 295 -28.53 17.30 14.37
C ARG A 295 -27.69 17.67 13.14
N TYR A 296 -26.37 17.62 13.30
CA TYR A 296 -25.41 18.08 12.30
C TYR A 296 -24.40 16.97 12.03
N ASN A 297 -24.69 16.16 11.01
CA ASN A 297 -23.78 15.12 10.54
C ASN A 297 -23.02 15.65 9.32
N LEU A 298 -21.70 15.78 9.46
CA LEU A 298 -20.74 16.20 8.45
C LEU A 298 -19.73 15.08 8.15
N SER A 299 -20.05 13.83 8.46
CA SER A 299 -19.14 12.68 8.27
C SER A 299 -18.82 12.34 6.81
N GLU A 300 -19.61 12.85 5.86
CA GLU A 300 -19.31 12.75 4.43
C GLU A 300 -18.17 13.69 3.98
N GLU A 301 -17.78 14.65 4.82
CA GLU A 301 -16.84 15.72 4.49
C GLU A 301 -15.41 15.47 5.00
N ILE A 302 -15.24 14.52 5.92
CA ILE A 302 -13.92 14.08 6.34
C ILE A 302 -13.32 13.23 5.24
N ASP A 303 -12.01 13.41 4.99
CA ASP A 303 -11.27 12.46 4.17
C ASP A 303 -11.39 11.12 4.88
N LYS A 304 -12.34 10.30 4.42
CA LYS A 304 -12.38 8.91 4.81
C LYS A 304 -11.09 8.35 4.22
N PRO A 305 -10.07 7.98 5.01
CA PRO A 305 -9.06 7.08 4.48
C PRO A 305 -9.87 5.92 3.94
N LEU A 306 -9.49 5.44 2.76
CA LEU A 306 -10.21 4.35 2.15
C LEU A 306 -10.16 3.11 3.04
N SER A 307 -11.14 3.07 3.92
CA SER A 307 -11.40 2.07 4.95
C SER A 307 -12.82 1.52 4.82
N ASP A 308 -13.67 2.14 4.01
CA ASP A 308 -14.57 1.37 3.14
C ASP A 308 -13.74 0.82 1.97
N LYS A 309 -12.74 0.00 2.34
CA LYS A 309 -11.97 -0.85 1.44
C LYS A 309 -12.96 -1.54 0.51
N LEU A 310 -12.51 -1.87 -0.70
CA LEU A 310 -13.10 -2.97 -1.45
C LEU A 310 -13.46 -4.07 -0.43
N LYS A 311 -14.73 -4.47 -0.31
CA LYS A 311 -15.17 -5.57 0.56
C LYS A 311 -14.68 -6.89 -0.01
N ASN A 312 -13.37 -7.04 -0.04
CA ASN A 312 -12.64 -8.26 -0.25
C ASN A 312 -11.78 -8.67 0.97
N PRO A 313 -12.23 -8.44 2.22
CA PRO A 313 -11.87 -9.29 3.34
C PRO A 313 -13.00 -10.27 3.73
N ASP A 314 -14.13 -10.34 3.02
CA ASP A 314 -15.23 -11.27 3.38
C ASP A 314 -15.06 -12.70 2.88
N ALA A 315 -14.15 -12.95 1.92
CA ALA A 315 -13.77 -14.33 1.64
C ALA A 315 -13.30 -15.00 2.93
N GLU A 316 -12.49 -14.30 3.73
CA GLU A 316 -12.03 -14.77 5.05
C GLU A 316 -13.17 -14.97 6.07
N SER A 317 -14.30 -14.28 5.90
CA SER A 317 -15.52 -14.49 6.69
C SER A 317 -16.44 -15.59 6.10
N GLY A 318 -15.98 -16.27 5.05
CA GLY A 318 -16.66 -17.40 4.41
C GLY A 318 -17.84 -17.02 3.53
N ASN A 319 -18.00 -15.74 3.12
CA ASN A 319 -19.13 -15.30 2.30
C ASN A 319 -18.78 -14.17 1.30
N LEU A 320 -19.69 -13.87 0.38
CA LEU A 320 -19.56 -12.81 -0.64
C LEU A 320 -20.64 -11.74 -0.51
N THR A 321 -21.16 -11.48 0.70
CA THR A 321 -22.30 -10.57 0.89
C THR A 321 -22.02 -9.13 0.46
N GLY A 322 -20.74 -8.72 0.44
CA GLY A 322 -20.30 -7.44 -0.11
C GLY A 322 -20.26 -7.35 -1.64
N TRP A 323 -20.42 -8.45 -2.37
CA TRP A 323 -20.38 -8.52 -3.83
C TRP A 323 -21.78 -8.72 -4.42
N HIS A 324 -22.06 -7.99 -5.49
CA HIS A 324 -23.23 -8.23 -6.31
C HIS A 324 -22.89 -9.23 -7.42
N LEU A 325 -23.56 -10.38 -7.42
CA LEU A 325 -23.43 -11.37 -8.48
C LEU A 325 -24.23 -10.91 -9.72
N ASP A 326 -23.54 -10.37 -10.71
CA ASP A 326 -24.17 -9.82 -11.92
C ASP A 326 -24.65 -10.92 -12.87
N LYS A 327 -23.85 -11.97 -13.03
CA LYS A 327 -24.12 -13.06 -13.99
C LYS A 327 -23.36 -14.31 -13.59
N GLY A 328 -23.97 -15.47 -13.83
CA GLY A 328 -23.28 -16.73 -13.57
C GLY A 328 -23.14 -16.94 -12.08
N GLN A 329 -21.98 -17.41 -11.60
CA GLN A 329 -21.80 -17.85 -10.22
C GLN A 329 -20.40 -17.58 -9.68
N PHE A 330 -20.35 -17.16 -8.42
CA PHE A 330 -19.14 -17.11 -7.59
C PHE A 330 -19.45 -17.70 -6.21
N ARG A 331 -18.45 -18.35 -5.61
CA ARG A 331 -18.52 -18.81 -4.21
C ARG A 331 -17.16 -18.69 -3.53
N VAL A 332 -17.16 -18.75 -2.21
CA VAL A 332 -15.97 -18.77 -1.37
C VAL A 332 -15.66 -20.21 -0.95
N VAL A 333 -14.38 -20.57 -0.97
CA VAL A 333 -13.90 -21.92 -0.64
C VAL A 333 -12.57 -21.84 0.14
N ALA A 334 -12.38 -22.77 1.08
CA ALA A 334 -11.11 -22.93 1.78
C ALA A 334 -10.10 -23.78 0.98
N THR A 335 -10.59 -24.54 -0.01
CA THR A 335 -9.78 -25.28 -0.98
C THR A 335 -10.61 -25.66 -2.20
N GLN A 336 -9.97 -25.74 -3.36
CA GLN A 336 -10.55 -26.31 -4.59
C GLN A 336 -9.46 -27.08 -5.32
N ASP A 337 -9.70 -28.37 -5.59
CA ASP A 337 -8.81 -29.22 -6.41
C ASP A 337 -7.32 -29.15 -5.98
N GLY A 338 -7.07 -29.06 -4.67
CA GLY A 338 -5.71 -28.97 -4.10
C GLY A 338 -5.13 -27.55 -4.03
N ILE A 339 -5.80 -26.56 -4.63
CA ILE A 339 -5.46 -25.14 -4.48
C ILE A 339 -5.90 -24.69 -3.09
N LYS A 340 -4.98 -24.04 -2.37
CA LYS A 340 -5.21 -23.36 -1.10
C LYS A 340 -5.23 -21.85 -1.34
N PRO A 341 -5.84 -21.05 -0.44
CA PRO A 341 -5.79 -19.60 -0.48
C PRO A 341 -4.34 -19.10 -0.62
N ALA A 342 -4.15 -18.03 -1.38
CA ALA A 342 -2.86 -17.36 -1.50
C ALA A 342 -2.53 -16.62 -0.20
N LYS A 343 -3.56 -16.05 0.42
CA LYS A 343 -3.54 -15.41 1.74
C LYS A 343 -4.75 -15.87 2.55
N GLY A 344 -4.62 -15.87 3.87
CA GLY A 344 -5.73 -16.23 4.75
C GLY A 344 -6.21 -17.69 4.65
N ASN A 345 -7.51 -17.90 4.86
CA ASN A 345 -8.20 -19.17 5.01
C ASN A 345 -9.15 -19.48 3.84
N TYR A 346 -9.51 -18.49 3.02
CA TYR A 346 -10.52 -18.64 1.98
C TYR A 346 -10.22 -17.79 0.74
N PHE A 347 -10.60 -18.28 -0.43
CA PHE A 347 -10.56 -17.52 -1.69
C PHE A 347 -11.88 -17.69 -2.45
N PHE A 348 -12.12 -16.89 -3.50
CA PHE A 348 -13.34 -17.03 -4.30
C PHE A 348 -13.07 -17.58 -5.70
N THR A 349 -14.06 -18.32 -6.21
CA THR A 349 -13.97 -19.05 -7.47
C THR A 349 -15.27 -18.95 -8.25
N ALA A 350 -15.13 -18.83 -9.57
CA ALA A 350 -16.24 -18.81 -10.52
C ALA A 350 -16.74 -20.23 -10.84
N ARG A 351 -17.11 -21.01 -9.81
CA ARG A 351 -17.54 -22.41 -9.96
C ARG A 351 -18.64 -22.78 -8.97
N GLN A 352 -19.70 -23.45 -9.46
CA GLN A 352 -20.90 -23.77 -8.66
C GLN A 352 -20.62 -24.73 -7.49
N ASN A 353 -19.87 -25.78 -7.77
CA ASN A 353 -19.44 -26.82 -6.83
C ASN A 353 -18.33 -27.67 -7.50
N ASP A 354 -17.78 -28.62 -6.76
CA ASP A 354 -16.66 -29.45 -7.19
C ASP A 354 -16.98 -30.36 -8.39
N SER A 355 -18.23 -30.47 -8.84
CA SER A 355 -18.64 -31.41 -9.90
C SER A 355 -19.55 -30.83 -10.98
N ALA A 356 -19.98 -29.57 -10.88
CA ALA A 356 -20.97 -28.99 -11.79
C ALA A 356 -20.35 -28.09 -12.86
N ALA A 357 -20.69 -28.43 -14.11
CA ALA A 357 -20.47 -27.60 -15.28
C ALA A 357 -21.52 -26.47 -15.34
N SER A 358 -21.11 -25.23 -15.07
CA SER A 358 -21.93 -24.06 -15.38
C SER A 358 -22.07 -23.94 -16.91
N ASN A 359 -23.29 -23.79 -17.43
CA ASN A 359 -23.52 -23.51 -18.86
C ASN A 359 -23.12 -22.08 -19.25
N ALA A 360 -22.77 -21.22 -18.30
CA ALA A 360 -22.30 -19.88 -18.60
C ALA A 360 -20.88 -19.95 -19.17
N SER A 361 -20.64 -19.25 -20.28
CA SER A 361 -19.27 -19.00 -20.79
C SER A 361 -18.54 -17.91 -20.01
N LYS A 362 -19.28 -17.19 -19.14
CA LYS A 362 -18.80 -16.05 -18.35
C LYS A 362 -19.56 -15.95 -17.04
N ASP A 363 -18.82 -15.85 -15.94
CA ASP A 363 -19.33 -15.55 -14.61
C ASP A 363 -18.80 -14.18 -14.18
N GLN A 364 -19.67 -13.33 -13.65
CA GLN A 364 -19.38 -11.93 -13.35
C GLN A 364 -19.95 -11.53 -11.99
N MET A 365 -19.14 -10.84 -11.21
CA MET A 365 -19.59 -10.13 -10.02
C MET A 365 -18.94 -8.76 -9.94
N SER A 366 -19.58 -7.86 -9.22
CA SER A 366 -19.11 -6.50 -9.05
C SER A 366 -19.32 -5.98 -7.66
N GLN A 367 -18.54 -4.98 -7.32
CA GLN A 367 -18.70 -4.21 -6.11
C GLN A 367 -18.50 -2.75 -6.42
N THR A 368 -19.37 -1.90 -5.91
CA THR A 368 -19.27 -0.45 -6.09
C THR A 368 -18.94 0.19 -4.76
N ILE A 369 -17.88 0.99 -4.76
CA ILE A 369 -17.49 1.80 -3.62
C ILE A 369 -17.75 3.27 -3.93
N ALA A 370 -18.11 4.04 -2.90
CA ALA A 370 -18.15 5.49 -2.99
C ALA A 370 -16.71 6.02 -3.04
N LEU A 371 -16.48 7.00 -3.92
CA LEU A 371 -15.20 7.69 -3.99
C LEU A 371 -15.27 8.98 -3.18
N ASP A 372 -14.17 9.32 -2.50
CA ASP A 372 -14.05 10.60 -1.83
C ASP A 372 -13.92 11.73 -2.85
N LYS A 373 -14.93 12.60 -2.90
CA LYS A 373 -14.96 13.71 -3.85
C LYS A 373 -13.90 14.76 -3.55
N SER A 374 -13.43 14.94 -2.31
CA SER A 374 -12.36 15.91 -2.04
C SER A 374 -11.01 15.47 -2.58
N ILE A 375 -10.76 14.17 -2.63
CA ILE A 375 -9.57 13.56 -3.23
C ILE A 375 -9.72 13.63 -4.75
N VAL A 376 -10.82 13.08 -5.28
CA VAL A 376 -11.01 12.93 -6.73
C VAL A 376 -11.18 14.26 -7.46
N SER A 377 -11.91 15.25 -6.92
CA SER A 377 -12.21 16.50 -7.63
C SER A 377 -10.99 17.37 -7.92
N GLN A 378 -9.84 17.08 -7.29
CA GLN A 378 -8.58 17.75 -7.57
C GLN A 378 -7.99 17.33 -8.92
N GLY A 379 -8.50 16.26 -9.54
CA GLY A 379 -8.06 15.78 -10.86
C GLY A 379 -6.76 14.96 -10.83
N GLU A 380 -6.22 14.70 -9.65
CA GLU A 380 -4.92 14.07 -9.42
C GLU A 380 -5.04 12.72 -8.67
N ALA A 381 -6.26 12.22 -8.48
CA ALA A 381 -6.48 10.97 -7.76
C ALA A 381 -6.19 9.73 -8.63
N ARG A 382 -5.58 8.71 -8.04
CA ARG A 382 -5.32 7.41 -8.65
C ARG A 382 -5.93 6.29 -7.81
N ALA A 383 -6.59 5.36 -8.49
CA ALA A 383 -7.01 4.09 -7.90
C ALA A 383 -6.01 2.99 -8.30
N THR A 384 -5.49 2.24 -7.34
CA THR A 384 -4.59 1.10 -7.55
C THR A 384 -5.16 -0.13 -6.84
N LEU A 385 -5.47 -1.18 -7.60
CA LEU A 385 -5.98 -2.46 -7.11
C LEU A 385 -4.91 -3.53 -7.33
N LYS A 386 -4.47 -4.15 -6.24
CA LYS A 386 -3.65 -5.37 -6.24
C LYS A 386 -4.54 -6.57 -5.98
N PHE A 387 -4.25 -7.71 -6.60
CA PHE A 387 -4.95 -8.96 -6.36
C PHE A 387 -4.17 -10.17 -6.86
N MET A 388 -4.53 -11.36 -6.37
CA MET A 388 -3.97 -12.62 -6.85
C MET A 388 -4.97 -13.38 -7.70
N SER A 389 -4.48 -14.09 -8.72
CA SER A 389 -5.30 -14.97 -9.56
C SER A 389 -4.64 -16.33 -9.80
N ASN A 390 -5.46 -17.35 -10.01
CA ASN A 390 -5.04 -18.72 -10.28
C ASN A 390 -6.04 -19.39 -11.24
N SER A 391 -5.60 -20.41 -11.97
CA SER A 391 -6.39 -21.18 -12.94
C SER A 391 -5.82 -22.58 -13.12
N TRP A 392 -6.39 -23.41 -13.99
CA TRP A 392 -5.83 -24.73 -14.29
C TRP A 392 -4.90 -24.79 -15.52
N GLY A 393 -4.73 -23.69 -16.23
CA GLY A 393 -3.81 -23.64 -17.38
C GLY A 393 -4.42 -24.12 -18.70
N ASP A 394 -5.72 -24.39 -18.76
CA ASP A 394 -6.43 -24.88 -19.97
C ASP A 394 -6.95 -23.76 -20.88
N GLY A 395 -6.63 -22.51 -20.54
CA GLY A 395 -6.96 -21.30 -21.30
C GLY A 395 -8.03 -20.44 -20.66
N ASP A 396 -8.65 -20.88 -19.56
CA ASP A 396 -9.54 -20.04 -18.76
C ASP A 396 -8.78 -18.88 -18.12
N TYR A 397 -9.44 -17.72 -18.03
CA TYR A 397 -8.80 -16.52 -17.50
C TYR A 397 -9.80 -15.55 -16.87
N GLY A 398 -9.30 -14.78 -15.92
CA GLY A 398 -9.98 -13.66 -15.30
C GLY A 398 -9.77 -12.35 -16.06
N THR A 399 -10.75 -11.47 -16.00
CA THR A 399 -10.61 -10.04 -16.32
C THR A 399 -11.12 -9.23 -15.14
N VAL A 400 -10.29 -8.31 -14.65
CA VAL A 400 -10.68 -7.37 -13.59
C VAL A 400 -10.77 -5.96 -14.18
N TYR A 401 -11.85 -5.26 -13.87
CA TYR A 401 -12.13 -3.91 -14.31
C TYR A 401 -12.18 -2.94 -13.13
N LEU A 402 -11.62 -1.76 -13.33
CA LEU A 402 -11.90 -0.55 -12.56
C LEU A 402 -12.77 0.35 -13.43
N ILE A 403 -13.95 0.73 -12.92
CA ILE A 403 -14.93 1.53 -13.67
C ILE A 403 -15.34 2.74 -12.83
N ALA A 404 -14.85 3.92 -13.18
CA ALA A 404 -15.23 5.16 -12.52
C ALA A 404 -16.56 5.68 -13.09
N LYS A 405 -17.48 6.11 -12.23
CA LYS A 405 -18.79 6.65 -12.63
C LYS A 405 -19.08 7.98 -11.96
N ASP A 406 -19.85 8.83 -12.63
CA ASP A 406 -20.36 10.09 -12.09
C ASP A 406 -21.51 9.86 -11.07
N LYS A 407 -22.01 10.96 -10.50
CA LYS A 407 -23.13 10.94 -9.55
C LYS A 407 -24.47 10.45 -10.12
N HIS A 408 -24.61 10.39 -11.44
CA HIS A 408 -25.80 9.88 -12.12
C HIS A 408 -25.63 8.41 -12.54
N GLY A 409 -24.48 7.80 -12.24
CA GLY A 409 -24.15 6.43 -12.62
C GLY A 409 -23.60 6.27 -14.04
N ASN A 410 -23.31 7.37 -14.74
CA ASN A 410 -22.69 7.31 -16.06
C ASN A 410 -21.22 6.94 -15.95
N LYS A 411 -20.75 6.04 -16.82
CA LYS A 411 -19.33 5.65 -16.88
C LYS A 411 -18.47 6.81 -17.39
N LEU A 412 -17.44 7.16 -16.64
CA LEU A 412 -16.48 8.22 -16.98
C LEU A 412 -15.18 7.61 -17.53
N GLU A 413 -14.63 6.62 -16.84
CA GLU A 413 -13.36 5.98 -17.21
C GLU A 413 -13.42 4.47 -16.88
N GLU A 414 -12.68 3.68 -17.64
CA GLU A 414 -12.59 2.24 -17.43
C GLU A 414 -11.21 1.72 -17.77
N LYS A 415 -10.64 0.96 -16.84
CA LYS A 415 -9.42 0.21 -17.09
C LYS A 415 -9.65 -1.27 -16.80
N LYS A 416 -9.02 -2.12 -17.60
CA LYS A 416 -9.09 -3.57 -17.45
C LYS A 416 -7.72 -4.22 -17.36
N HIS A 417 -7.67 -5.37 -16.71
CA HIS A 417 -6.51 -6.25 -16.64
C HIS A 417 -6.95 -7.70 -16.84
N ASP A 418 -6.40 -8.34 -17.87
CA ASP A 418 -6.63 -9.76 -18.16
C ASP A 418 -5.55 -10.58 -17.43
N THR A 419 -5.96 -11.52 -16.58
CA THR A 419 -5.05 -12.38 -15.82
C THR A 419 -4.38 -13.38 -16.75
N LYS A 420 -3.15 -13.77 -16.45
CA LYS A 420 -2.48 -14.86 -17.16
C LYS A 420 -3.01 -16.22 -16.71
N THR A 421 -3.11 -17.16 -17.65
CA THR A 421 -3.49 -18.55 -17.37
C THR A 421 -2.25 -19.36 -16.99
N THR A 422 -2.26 -19.98 -15.81
CA THR A 422 -1.18 -20.86 -15.30
C THR A 422 -1.78 -21.99 -14.49
N SER A 423 -1.22 -23.19 -14.59
CA SER A 423 -1.71 -24.36 -13.86
C SER A 423 -1.37 -24.29 -12.37
N SER A 424 -2.40 -24.15 -11.52
CA SER A 424 -2.37 -24.27 -10.05
C SER A 424 -1.33 -23.37 -9.35
N LYS A 425 -1.07 -22.17 -9.89
CA LYS A 425 -0.14 -21.20 -9.32
C LYS A 425 -0.83 -19.84 -9.16
N TRP A 426 -0.71 -19.26 -7.97
CA TRP A 426 -1.12 -17.88 -7.71
C TRP A 426 -0.15 -16.89 -8.37
N LEU A 427 -0.71 -15.91 -9.08
CA LEU A 427 0.01 -14.83 -9.73
C LEU A 427 -0.42 -13.50 -9.14
N ASP A 428 0.55 -12.63 -8.85
CA ASP A 428 0.31 -11.23 -8.51
C ASP A 428 -0.20 -10.45 -9.72
N ASN A 429 -1.19 -9.61 -9.49
CA ASN A 429 -1.77 -8.72 -10.49
C ASN A 429 -1.93 -7.33 -9.88
N GLU A 430 -1.77 -6.32 -10.71
CA GLU A 430 -2.01 -4.93 -10.35
C GLU A 430 -2.71 -4.24 -11.51
N ILE A 431 -3.72 -3.44 -11.18
CA ILE A 431 -4.38 -2.54 -12.11
C ILE A 431 -4.51 -1.17 -11.47
N ALA A 432 -4.07 -0.13 -12.17
CA ALA A 432 -4.14 1.23 -11.66
C ALA A 432 -4.74 2.19 -12.69
N MET A 433 -5.62 3.09 -12.26
CA MET A 433 -6.42 3.98 -13.08
C MET A 433 -6.43 5.38 -12.47
N ALA A 434 -6.12 6.41 -13.26
CA ALA A 434 -6.37 7.79 -12.86
C ALA A 434 -7.88 8.01 -12.78
N LEU A 435 -8.36 8.68 -11.74
CA LEU A 435 -9.77 8.94 -11.51
C LEU A 435 -10.14 10.30 -12.09
N PRO A 436 -11.06 10.39 -13.08
CA PRO A 436 -11.59 11.67 -13.53
C PRO A 436 -12.17 12.48 -12.38
N ALA A 437 -12.02 13.81 -12.39
CA ALA A 437 -12.45 14.69 -11.30
C ALA A 437 -13.95 14.56 -10.94
N ASP A 438 -14.78 14.21 -11.92
CA ASP A 438 -16.21 14.02 -11.73
C ASP A 438 -16.59 12.65 -11.14
N SER A 439 -15.64 11.73 -10.99
CA SER A 439 -15.92 10.39 -10.45
C SER A 439 -16.47 10.48 -9.04
N SER A 440 -17.57 9.78 -8.81
CA SER A 440 -18.31 9.72 -7.54
C SER A 440 -18.36 8.30 -6.98
N THR A 441 -18.26 7.30 -7.84
CA THR A 441 -18.13 5.89 -7.44
C THR A 441 -17.09 5.19 -8.29
N LEU A 442 -16.51 4.12 -7.73
CA LEU A 442 -15.64 3.19 -8.44
C LEU A 442 -16.24 1.80 -8.34
N THR A 443 -16.59 1.20 -9.48
CA THR A 443 -17.00 -0.20 -9.55
C THR A 443 -15.77 -1.05 -9.86
N VAL A 444 -15.48 -2.02 -8.98
CA VAL A 444 -14.57 -3.13 -9.29
C VAL A 444 -15.41 -4.29 -9.79
N GLN A 445 -15.16 -4.73 -11.01
CA GLN A 445 -15.87 -5.84 -11.63
C GLN A 445 -14.89 -6.96 -11.96
N VAL A 446 -15.29 -8.18 -11.63
CA VAL A 446 -14.50 -9.39 -11.85
C VAL A 446 -15.28 -10.28 -12.79
N LEU A 447 -14.61 -10.73 -13.85
CA LEU A 447 -15.15 -11.60 -14.88
C LEU A 447 -14.27 -12.84 -14.99
N ALA A 448 -14.83 -14.03 -14.81
CA ALA A 448 -14.18 -15.28 -15.17
C ALA A 448 -14.67 -15.71 -16.55
N THR A 449 -13.76 -15.93 -17.50
CA THR A 449 -14.08 -16.36 -18.86
C THR A 449 -13.65 -17.81 -19.08
N LYS A 450 -14.63 -18.66 -19.35
CA LYS A 450 -14.42 -20.05 -19.74
C LYS A 450 -14.11 -20.13 -21.24
N LYS A 451 -12.93 -20.60 -21.61
CA LYS A 451 -12.47 -20.75 -23.00
C LYS A 451 -12.65 -22.16 -23.52
N THR A 452 -12.33 -23.17 -22.73
CA THR A 452 -12.48 -24.58 -23.11
C THR A 452 -13.07 -25.39 -21.97
N GLY A 453 -13.31 -26.69 -22.16
CA GLY A 453 -13.85 -27.54 -21.10
C GLY A 453 -15.31 -27.26 -20.72
N THR A 454 -15.74 -27.89 -19.62
CA THR A 454 -17.13 -27.81 -19.14
C THR A 454 -17.31 -26.88 -17.94
N MET A 455 -16.22 -26.52 -17.25
CA MET A 455 -16.23 -25.74 -16.00
C MET A 455 -15.34 -24.50 -16.13
N SER A 456 -15.69 -23.43 -15.42
CA SER A 456 -14.81 -22.27 -15.22
C SER A 456 -13.94 -22.54 -13.99
N ASP A 457 -12.63 -22.42 -14.12
CA ASP A 457 -11.66 -22.70 -13.04
C ASP A 457 -10.79 -21.50 -12.67
N VAL A 458 -11.32 -20.30 -12.91
CA VAL A 458 -10.68 -19.06 -12.48
C VAL A 458 -10.90 -18.84 -10.98
N HIS A 459 -9.81 -18.56 -10.29
CA HIS A 459 -9.74 -18.28 -8.86
C HIS A 459 -9.09 -16.94 -8.60
N PHE A 460 -9.51 -16.30 -7.53
CA PHE A 460 -9.11 -14.95 -7.17
C PHE A 460 -8.98 -14.83 -5.65
N ASP A 461 -7.99 -14.07 -5.21
CA ASP A 461 -7.70 -13.85 -3.80
C ASP A 461 -7.03 -12.48 -3.57
N ASP A 462 -6.98 -12.03 -2.31
CA ASP A 462 -6.20 -10.89 -1.83
C ASP A 462 -6.40 -9.57 -2.59
N PHE A 463 -7.64 -9.21 -2.94
CA PHE A 463 -7.92 -7.90 -3.54
C PHE A 463 -7.72 -6.79 -2.51
N VAL A 464 -6.77 -5.91 -2.79
CA VAL A 464 -6.44 -4.73 -1.98
C VAL A 464 -6.53 -3.50 -2.87
N LEU A 465 -7.51 -2.64 -2.60
CA LEU A 465 -7.72 -1.39 -3.31
C LEU A 465 -7.17 -0.21 -2.49
N LYS A 466 -6.32 0.60 -3.11
CA LYS A 466 -5.89 1.90 -2.64
C LYS A 466 -6.45 2.97 -3.58
N VAL A 467 -6.99 4.04 -3.02
CA VAL A 467 -7.18 5.30 -3.77
C VAL A 467 -6.41 6.35 -3.00
N ASP A 468 -5.62 7.13 -3.71
CA ASP A 468 -4.82 8.20 -3.15
C ASP A 468 -4.86 9.36 -4.14
N ASN A 469 -4.69 10.58 -3.63
CA ASN A 469 -4.10 11.61 -4.49
C ASN A 469 -2.74 11.10 -4.90
N THR A 470 -2.28 11.36 -6.12
CA THR A 470 -0.85 11.23 -6.40
C THR A 470 -0.13 12.04 -5.34
N ASP A 471 0.48 11.35 -4.37
CA ASP A 471 1.08 11.96 -3.19
C ASP A 471 2.08 13.00 -3.67
N ILE A 472 1.96 14.21 -3.15
CA ILE A 472 2.94 15.30 -3.30
C ILE A 472 4.19 15.00 -2.44
N ASP A 473 4.46 13.72 -2.17
CA ASP A 473 5.56 13.20 -1.36
C ASP A 473 6.54 12.31 -2.16
N GLU A 474 6.36 12.17 -3.49
CA GLU A 474 7.54 12.05 -4.35
C GLU A 474 7.98 13.49 -4.71
N PRO A 475 9.24 13.90 -4.46
CA PRO A 475 9.76 15.06 -5.17
C PRO A 475 9.52 14.80 -6.65
N ASP A 476 9.01 15.80 -7.38
CA ASP A 476 8.72 15.75 -8.82
C ASP A 476 9.76 14.88 -9.56
N ASN A 477 9.47 13.58 -9.75
CA ASN A 477 10.47 12.65 -10.25
C ASN A 477 10.54 12.83 -11.77
N THR A 478 11.62 13.46 -12.21
CA THR A 478 11.89 13.71 -13.60
C THR A 478 12.50 12.46 -14.19
N ALA A 479 11.77 11.80 -15.10
CA ALA A 479 12.24 10.58 -15.75
C ALA A 479 13.71 10.68 -16.24
N PRO A 480 14.49 9.60 -16.14
CA PRO A 480 15.90 9.63 -16.45
C PRO A 480 16.15 9.94 -17.92
N VAL A 481 17.36 10.36 -18.27
CA VAL A 481 17.76 10.61 -19.66
C VAL A 481 18.70 9.51 -20.12
N ALA A 482 18.20 8.59 -20.97
CA ALA A 482 19.03 7.57 -21.58
C ALA A 482 19.97 8.17 -22.64
N LYS A 483 21.28 7.90 -22.52
CA LYS A 483 22.28 8.26 -23.54
C LYS A 483 23.16 7.06 -23.87
N ALA A 484 22.80 6.40 -24.96
CA ALA A 484 23.54 5.26 -25.49
C ALA A 484 24.64 5.68 -26.48
N SER A 485 25.75 4.95 -26.49
CA SER A 485 26.78 4.97 -27.51
C SER A 485 27.24 3.55 -27.86
N VAL A 486 27.88 3.40 -29.02
CA VAL A 486 28.44 2.13 -29.48
C VAL A 486 29.83 2.32 -30.09
N ASP A 487 30.74 1.40 -29.79
CA ASP A 487 32.11 1.38 -30.32
C ASP A 487 32.54 -0.05 -30.74
N PRO A 488 32.98 -0.26 -31.99
CA PRO A 488 32.96 0.69 -33.11
C PRO A 488 31.55 0.86 -33.70
N THR A 489 31.26 2.03 -34.26
CA THR A 489 30.02 2.28 -35.04
C THR A 489 30.06 1.59 -36.42
N THR A 490 31.25 1.24 -36.89
CA THR A 490 31.48 0.56 -38.16
C THR A 490 32.58 -0.50 -38.03
N LEU A 491 32.38 -1.70 -38.57
CA LEU A 491 33.40 -2.75 -38.62
C LEU A 491 33.41 -3.49 -39.97
N THR A 492 34.52 -4.13 -40.31
CA THR A 492 34.66 -5.01 -41.50
C THR A 492 35.00 -6.42 -41.04
N GLY A 493 34.33 -7.43 -41.61
CA GLY A 493 34.48 -8.83 -41.17
C GLY A 493 33.89 -9.06 -39.77
N ALA A 494 34.32 -10.11 -39.07
CA ALA A 494 33.87 -10.39 -37.69
C ALA A 494 34.52 -9.42 -36.68
N GLY A 495 33.80 -9.05 -35.63
CA GLY A 495 34.31 -8.11 -34.63
C GLY A 495 33.44 -7.98 -33.38
N LYS A 496 34.05 -7.49 -32.30
CA LYS A 496 33.37 -7.19 -31.04
C LYS A 496 32.87 -5.74 -31.06
N ILE A 497 31.66 -5.53 -30.60
CA ILE A 497 31.11 -4.20 -30.29
C ILE A 497 30.89 -4.04 -28.78
N THR A 498 31.04 -2.81 -28.31
CA THR A 498 30.74 -2.40 -26.93
C THR A 498 29.65 -1.34 -26.96
N LEU A 499 28.57 -1.60 -26.23
CA LEU A 499 27.45 -0.69 -26.00
C LEU A 499 27.66 -0.02 -24.64
N SER A 500 27.47 1.29 -24.56
CA SER A 500 27.66 2.05 -23.33
C SER A 500 26.49 3.00 -23.07
N ALA A 501 25.99 3.01 -21.83
CA ALA A 501 24.98 3.93 -21.34
C ALA A 501 25.59 4.94 -20.34
N ALA A 502 26.92 5.09 -20.31
CA ALA A 502 27.65 5.89 -19.34
C ALA A 502 27.31 7.40 -19.37
N GLY A 503 26.68 7.88 -20.44
CA GLY A 503 26.18 9.26 -20.51
C GLY A 503 24.78 9.44 -19.92
N SER A 504 24.11 8.36 -19.51
CA SER A 504 22.77 8.40 -18.95
C SER A 504 22.81 8.97 -17.54
N TYR A 505 21.81 9.75 -17.19
CA TYR A 505 21.72 10.37 -15.87
C TYR A 505 20.26 10.58 -15.51
N ASP A 506 20.01 10.62 -14.22
CA ASP A 506 18.74 11.05 -13.66
C ASP A 506 18.84 12.53 -13.26
N PRO A 507 17.89 13.41 -13.65
CA PRO A 507 17.88 14.82 -13.25
C PRO A 507 17.81 15.05 -11.74
N ASP A 508 17.19 14.13 -11.00
CA ASP A 508 17.02 14.18 -9.55
C ASP A 508 18.14 13.46 -8.79
N GLY A 509 18.98 12.72 -9.52
CA GLY A 509 20.17 12.05 -9.01
C GLY A 509 19.91 10.62 -8.54
N ASP A 510 18.79 10.03 -8.97
CA ASP A 510 18.41 8.67 -8.63
C ASP A 510 19.35 7.60 -9.20
N THR A 511 19.31 6.43 -8.57
CA THR A 511 20.06 5.26 -9.04
C THR A 511 19.39 4.67 -10.28
N LEU A 512 20.20 4.27 -11.26
CA LEU A 512 19.73 3.80 -12.56
C LEU A 512 19.97 2.31 -12.77
N ASP A 513 18.91 1.61 -13.18
CA ASP A 513 18.95 0.27 -13.74
C ASP A 513 18.98 0.32 -15.27
N TYR A 514 19.64 -0.67 -15.89
CA TYR A 514 19.88 -0.72 -17.34
C TYR A 514 19.38 -2.01 -17.94
N GLU A 515 18.77 -1.94 -19.12
CA GLU A 515 18.41 -3.10 -19.93
C GLU A 515 18.73 -2.85 -21.41
N TRP A 516 19.62 -3.66 -21.98
CA TRP A 516 19.99 -3.62 -23.38
C TRP A 516 19.26 -4.69 -24.18
N LYS A 517 18.75 -4.27 -25.33
CA LYS A 517 18.04 -5.13 -26.28
C LYS A 517 18.54 -4.88 -27.70
N GLN A 518 18.64 -5.94 -28.49
CA GLN A 518 18.70 -5.80 -29.94
C GLN A 518 17.29 -5.62 -30.52
N ILE A 519 17.09 -4.57 -31.32
CA ILE A 519 15.79 -4.22 -31.92
C ILE A 519 15.75 -4.42 -33.43
N ALA A 520 16.90 -4.50 -34.11
CA ALA A 520 16.97 -4.81 -35.55
C ALA A 520 18.29 -5.50 -35.94
N GLY A 521 18.28 -6.15 -37.11
CA GLY A 521 19.41 -6.89 -37.67
C GLY A 521 19.41 -8.38 -37.28
N PRO A 522 20.36 -9.18 -37.80
CA PRO A 522 20.52 -10.59 -37.42
C PRO A 522 20.73 -10.76 -35.91
N ALA A 523 20.12 -11.76 -35.29
CA ALA A 523 20.17 -11.95 -33.84
C ALA A 523 21.61 -12.17 -33.31
N VAL A 524 21.99 -11.43 -32.27
CA VAL A 524 23.29 -11.52 -31.59
C VAL A 524 23.07 -11.64 -30.08
N ALA A 525 23.90 -12.46 -29.42
CA ALA A 525 23.89 -12.55 -27.97
C ALA A 525 24.56 -11.33 -27.33
N LEU A 526 23.86 -10.68 -26.40
CA LEU A 526 24.37 -9.60 -25.58
C LEU A 526 24.92 -10.15 -24.27
N ASN A 527 26.16 -9.81 -23.93
CA ASN A 527 26.76 -10.10 -22.63
C ASN A 527 26.62 -8.87 -21.72
N ALA A 528 26.25 -9.10 -20.46
CA ALA A 528 26.00 -8.06 -19.46
C ALA A 528 24.90 -7.06 -19.86
N SER A 529 23.82 -7.56 -20.47
CA SER A 529 22.72 -6.73 -20.98
C SER A 529 21.96 -5.95 -19.90
N ASN A 530 22.09 -6.31 -18.63
CA ASN A 530 21.46 -5.62 -17.50
C ASN A 530 22.41 -4.64 -16.76
N THR A 531 23.46 -4.16 -17.43
CA THR A 531 24.48 -3.29 -16.83
C THR A 531 24.71 -2.04 -17.68
N MET A 532 25.42 -1.05 -17.13
CA MET A 532 25.75 0.20 -17.84
C MET A 532 26.55 -0.03 -19.14
N ALA A 533 27.26 -1.16 -19.27
CA ALA A 533 28.00 -1.51 -20.49
C ALA A 533 27.74 -2.97 -20.91
N ALA A 534 27.26 -3.16 -22.14
CA ALA A 534 27.02 -4.47 -22.72
C ALA A 534 27.98 -4.74 -23.89
N THR A 535 28.21 -6.00 -24.24
CA THR A 535 29.06 -6.35 -25.40
C THR A 535 28.42 -7.42 -26.27
N ALA A 536 28.71 -7.36 -27.57
CA ALA A 536 28.22 -8.33 -28.55
C ALA A 536 29.37 -8.74 -29.49
N GLN A 537 29.38 -10.01 -29.91
CA GLN A 537 30.32 -10.52 -30.91
C GLN A 537 29.58 -10.72 -32.23
N LEU A 538 29.98 -9.98 -33.27
CA LEU A 538 29.41 -10.08 -34.61
C LEU A 538 30.21 -11.07 -35.45
N ASN A 539 29.51 -11.98 -36.12
CA ASN A 539 30.09 -12.94 -37.07
C ASN A 539 30.33 -12.29 -38.43
N THR A 540 31.15 -12.90 -39.29
CA THR A 540 31.34 -12.43 -40.67
C THR A 540 30.02 -12.44 -41.46
N MET A 541 29.81 -11.41 -42.28
CA MET A 541 28.66 -11.27 -43.17
C MET A 541 29.11 -11.21 -44.63
N ASN A 542 28.26 -11.67 -45.54
CA ASN A 542 28.53 -11.65 -46.98
C ASN A 542 28.07 -10.36 -47.66
N GLU A 543 27.32 -9.52 -46.96
CA GLU A 543 26.78 -8.24 -47.43
C GLU A 543 26.78 -7.20 -46.31
N LYS A 544 26.61 -5.92 -46.68
CA LYS A 544 26.50 -4.82 -45.71
C LYS A 544 25.29 -5.07 -44.80
N THR A 545 25.51 -5.12 -43.50
CA THR A 545 24.49 -5.44 -42.50
C THR A 545 24.41 -4.34 -41.45
N ASP A 546 23.21 -3.85 -41.17
CA ASP A 546 22.96 -2.86 -40.12
C ASP A 546 22.30 -3.53 -38.89
N TYR A 547 22.80 -3.22 -37.70
CA TYR A 547 22.26 -3.65 -36.41
C TYR A 547 21.75 -2.44 -35.64
N GLN A 548 20.65 -2.60 -34.91
CA GLN A 548 20.17 -1.58 -33.96
C GLN A 548 20.00 -2.17 -32.57
N PHE A 549 20.48 -1.42 -31.58
CA PHE A 549 20.37 -1.75 -30.16
C PHE A 549 19.68 -0.61 -29.43
N GLU A 550 18.96 -0.92 -28.37
CA GLU A 550 18.24 0.01 -27.51
C GLU A 550 18.66 -0.27 -26.06
N VAL A 551 18.95 0.78 -25.30
CA VAL A 551 19.01 0.70 -23.83
C VAL A 551 17.73 1.33 -23.27
N THR A 552 17.12 0.65 -22.30
CA THR A 552 16.13 1.23 -21.39
C THR A 552 16.82 1.48 -20.06
N VAL A 553 16.71 2.72 -19.58
CA VAL A 553 17.25 3.18 -18.30
C VAL A 553 16.07 3.48 -17.39
N THR A 554 16.03 2.88 -16.22
CA THR A 554 14.92 3.00 -15.25
C THR A 554 15.46 3.52 -13.94
N ASP A 555 14.79 4.51 -13.35
CA ASP A 555 15.15 5.05 -12.02
C ASP A 555 14.58 4.19 -10.88
N SER A 556 14.88 4.57 -9.63
CA SER A 556 14.36 3.91 -8.43
C SER A 556 12.85 4.05 -8.22
N HIS A 557 12.19 4.94 -8.96
CA HIS A 557 10.75 5.21 -8.93
C HIS A 557 10.02 4.59 -10.14
N SER A 558 10.70 3.75 -10.91
CA SER A 558 10.19 3.06 -12.10
C SER A 558 9.87 3.95 -13.32
N ALA A 559 10.26 5.23 -13.33
CA ALA A 559 10.22 6.01 -14.55
C ALA A 559 11.40 5.64 -15.44
N PHE A 560 11.23 5.73 -16.75
CA PHE A 560 12.21 5.21 -17.69
C PHE A 560 12.37 6.06 -18.94
N SER A 561 13.52 5.91 -19.57
CA SER A 561 13.83 6.48 -20.88
C SER A 561 14.61 5.48 -21.71
N SER A 562 14.60 5.65 -23.03
CA SER A 562 15.29 4.73 -23.93
C SER A 562 16.04 5.46 -25.03
N HIS A 563 17.17 4.88 -25.45
CA HIS A 563 18.02 5.43 -26.50
C HIS A 563 18.54 4.32 -27.41
N ARG A 564 18.49 4.58 -28.73
CA ARG A 564 18.94 3.65 -29.77
C ARG A 564 20.28 4.01 -30.38
N VAL A 565 21.09 2.99 -30.66
CA VAL A 565 22.35 3.11 -31.39
C VAL A 565 22.41 2.09 -32.52
N SER A 566 23.14 2.44 -33.58
CA SER A 566 23.28 1.61 -34.78
C SER A 566 24.73 1.26 -35.03
N VAL A 567 24.95 0.04 -35.53
CA VAL A 567 26.26 -0.42 -36.01
C VAL A 567 26.12 -0.90 -37.45
N THR A 568 27.04 -0.48 -38.30
CA THR A 568 27.13 -0.96 -39.69
C THR A 568 28.32 -1.91 -39.85
N GLN A 569 28.05 -3.12 -40.32
CA GLN A 569 29.06 -4.14 -40.61
C GLN A 569 29.21 -4.31 -42.13
N TYR A 570 30.44 -4.18 -42.63
CA TYR A 570 30.79 -4.46 -44.02
C TYR A 570 31.34 -5.89 -44.17
N PRO A 571 31.08 -6.57 -45.30
CA PRO A 571 31.66 -7.86 -45.57
C PRO A 571 33.18 -7.75 -45.67
N GLU A 572 33.89 -8.75 -45.16
CA GLU A 572 35.32 -8.89 -45.42
C GLU A 572 35.46 -9.22 -46.91
N ILE A 573 36.12 -8.35 -47.69
CA ILE A 573 36.33 -8.61 -49.12
C ILE A 573 37.34 -9.74 -49.24
N ILE A 574 36.84 -10.98 -49.24
CA ILE A 574 37.58 -12.13 -49.76
C ILE A 574 37.52 -11.97 -51.28
N SER A 575 38.52 -11.29 -51.86
CA SER A 575 38.71 -11.37 -53.30
C SER A 575 38.83 -12.87 -53.65
N ALA A 576 38.01 -13.37 -54.57
CA ALA A 576 38.10 -14.73 -55.09
C ALA A 576 39.43 -15.01 -55.82
N VAL A 577 40.28 -13.99 -55.90
CA VAL A 577 41.57 -13.96 -56.52
C VAL A 577 42.64 -14.23 -55.47
N PRO A 578 43.48 -15.26 -55.64
CA PRO A 578 44.53 -15.58 -54.68
C PRO A 578 45.40 -14.36 -54.33
N ALA A 579 45.73 -14.19 -53.05
CA ALA A 579 46.63 -13.13 -52.62
C ALA A 579 48.00 -13.27 -53.31
N TRP A 580 48.58 -12.14 -53.73
CA TRP A 580 49.93 -12.13 -54.28
C TRP A 580 50.92 -12.66 -53.23
N ASN A 581 51.62 -13.72 -53.60
CA ASN A 581 52.69 -14.35 -52.84
C ASN A 581 54.03 -14.08 -53.52
N ALA A 582 54.98 -13.47 -52.79
CA ALA A 582 56.31 -13.12 -53.27
C ALA A 582 57.16 -14.33 -53.70
N SER A 583 56.94 -15.48 -53.08
CA SER A 583 57.68 -16.72 -53.34
C SER A 583 57.06 -17.55 -54.45
N LYS A 584 55.83 -17.26 -54.88
CA LYS A 584 55.16 -17.95 -55.99
C LYS A 584 55.69 -17.42 -57.32
N THR A 585 55.97 -18.34 -58.25
CA THR A 585 56.23 -18.02 -59.64
C THR A 585 54.91 -17.90 -60.41
N TYR A 586 54.71 -16.79 -61.10
CA TYR A 586 53.55 -16.52 -61.98
C TYR A 586 54.01 -16.65 -63.42
N SER A 587 53.93 -17.85 -63.98
CA SER A 587 54.38 -18.15 -65.35
C SER A 587 53.29 -17.99 -66.40
N THR A 588 52.02 -18.02 -65.98
CA THR A 588 50.87 -17.83 -66.87
C THR A 588 50.63 -16.33 -67.05
N VAL A 589 50.53 -15.86 -68.29
CA VAL A 589 50.18 -14.46 -68.57
C VAL A 589 48.74 -14.18 -68.17
N CYS A 590 48.46 -12.96 -67.70
CA CYS A 590 47.16 -12.53 -67.19
C CYS A 590 46.64 -13.38 -66.02
N GLU A 591 47.54 -13.98 -65.24
CA GLU A 591 47.18 -14.58 -63.96
C GLU A 591 46.80 -13.47 -62.99
N LYS A 592 45.64 -13.65 -62.35
CA LYS A 592 45.06 -12.64 -61.48
C LYS A 592 45.47 -12.88 -60.02
N VAL A 593 45.89 -11.83 -59.32
CA VAL A 593 46.22 -11.84 -57.88
C VAL A 593 45.54 -10.69 -57.14
N SER A 594 45.26 -10.85 -55.85
CA SER A 594 44.83 -9.77 -54.97
C SER A 594 46.01 -9.19 -54.17
N TRP A 595 46.15 -7.86 -54.13
CA TRP A 595 47.17 -7.17 -53.34
C TRP A 595 46.70 -5.78 -52.94
N GLN A 596 46.74 -5.48 -51.63
CA GLN A 596 46.31 -4.20 -51.04
C GLN A 596 44.89 -3.77 -51.45
N GLY A 597 43.93 -4.71 -51.40
CA GLY A 597 42.51 -4.44 -51.71
C GLY A 597 42.22 -4.25 -53.20
N LYS A 598 43.19 -4.46 -54.09
CA LYS A 598 43.07 -4.36 -55.55
C LYS A 598 43.38 -5.68 -56.23
N GLU A 599 42.83 -5.88 -57.42
CA GLU A 599 43.15 -7.02 -58.29
C GLU A 599 44.17 -6.63 -59.35
N TRP A 600 45.16 -7.49 -59.58
CA TRP A 600 46.27 -7.26 -60.50
C TRP A 600 46.45 -8.42 -61.47
N LEU A 601 46.88 -8.10 -62.69
CA LEU A 601 47.20 -9.07 -63.75
C LEU A 601 48.69 -8.94 -64.13
N ASN A 602 49.41 -10.05 -64.24
CA ASN A 602 50.79 -10.03 -64.76
C ASN A 602 50.80 -10.03 -66.29
N GLY A 603 51.74 -9.32 -66.91
CA GLY A 603 51.94 -9.32 -68.36
C GLY A 603 52.92 -10.38 -68.86
N TRP A 604 53.75 -10.92 -67.97
CA TRP A 604 54.77 -11.92 -68.27
C TRP A 604 55.20 -12.63 -66.99
N TRP A 605 56.13 -13.58 -67.14
CA TRP A 605 56.71 -14.33 -66.04
C TRP A 605 57.22 -13.39 -64.93
N THR A 606 56.85 -13.66 -63.68
CA THR A 606 57.40 -12.93 -62.52
C THR A 606 57.42 -13.79 -61.27
N GLN A 607 58.37 -13.49 -60.38
CA GLN A 607 58.43 -13.97 -59.00
C GLN A 607 59.02 -12.83 -58.16
N GLY A 608 58.42 -12.54 -57.00
CA GLY A 608 58.91 -11.52 -56.08
C GLY A 608 58.64 -10.05 -56.45
N ASN A 609 58.31 -9.71 -57.71
CA ASN A 609 57.89 -8.34 -58.06
C ASN A 609 56.52 -8.02 -57.41
N LYS A 610 56.47 -6.97 -56.59
CA LYS A 610 55.25 -6.57 -55.87
C LYS A 610 54.28 -5.85 -56.83
N PRO A 611 52.97 -6.15 -56.81
CA PRO A 611 52.02 -5.39 -57.61
C PRO A 611 52.05 -3.89 -57.27
N GLY A 612 52.21 -3.06 -58.30
CA GLY A 612 52.32 -1.60 -58.17
C GLY A 612 53.73 -1.03 -57.92
N SER A 613 54.77 -1.85 -57.69
CA SER A 613 56.11 -1.32 -57.37
C SER A 613 56.87 -0.77 -58.58
N ASP A 614 56.60 -1.29 -59.78
CA ASP A 614 57.45 -1.08 -60.96
C ASP A 614 56.89 0.01 -61.90
N GLY A 615 55.98 0.85 -61.39
CA GLY A 615 55.39 1.99 -62.10
C GLY A 615 54.50 1.63 -63.29
N THR A 616 54.17 2.64 -64.11
CA THR A 616 53.20 2.57 -65.22
C THR A 616 53.62 1.65 -66.37
N TRP A 617 54.77 0.95 -66.28
CA TRP A 617 55.26 -0.05 -67.24
C TRP A 617 55.67 -1.38 -66.61
N GLY A 618 55.39 -1.56 -65.31
CA GLY A 618 55.67 -2.78 -64.56
C GLY A 618 54.91 -4.03 -65.00
N VAL A 619 55.37 -5.19 -64.50
CA VAL A 619 54.80 -6.50 -64.83
C VAL A 619 53.35 -6.65 -64.39
N TRP A 620 52.96 -6.03 -63.26
CA TRP A 620 51.59 -6.05 -62.76
C TRP A 620 50.79 -4.83 -63.21
N ARG A 621 49.53 -5.05 -63.60
CA ARG A 621 48.54 -4.02 -63.92
C ARG A 621 47.29 -4.21 -63.08
N GLU A 622 46.83 -3.12 -62.45
CA GLU A 622 45.54 -3.11 -61.78
C GLU A 622 44.43 -3.41 -62.79
N LEU A 623 43.51 -4.32 -62.46
CA LEU A 623 42.42 -4.73 -63.32
C LEU A 623 41.60 -3.51 -63.76
N GLY A 624 41.45 -3.30 -65.08
CA GLY A 624 40.78 -2.14 -65.64
C GLY A 624 41.66 -0.91 -65.92
N ALA A 625 42.96 -0.96 -65.65
CA ALA A 625 43.88 0.14 -65.99
C ALA A 625 43.91 0.45 -67.49
N ALA A 626 43.92 1.74 -67.87
CA ALA A 626 43.91 2.19 -69.28
C ALA A 626 45.11 1.67 -70.10
N ASN A 627 46.22 1.39 -69.42
CA ASN A 627 47.46 0.83 -69.96
C ASN A 627 47.60 -0.68 -69.70
N MET A 628 46.48 -1.41 -69.60
CA MET A 628 46.48 -2.87 -69.46
C MET A 628 47.30 -3.53 -70.57
N HIS A 629 48.01 -4.62 -70.24
CA HIS A 629 48.78 -5.38 -71.21
C HIS A 629 47.88 -5.82 -72.37
N ASN A 630 48.31 -5.62 -73.61
CA ASN A 630 47.43 -5.82 -74.77
C ASN A 630 46.84 -7.25 -74.88
N HIS A 631 47.53 -8.25 -74.34
CA HIS A 631 47.08 -9.64 -74.32
C HIS A 631 46.20 -9.98 -73.09
N CYS A 632 46.00 -9.04 -72.17
CA CYS A 632 45.13 -9.14 -71.00
C CYS A 632 43.92 -8.20 -71.06
N LYS A 633 43.76 -7.46 -72.17
CA LYS A 633 42.54 -6.73 -72.52
C LYS A 633 41.54 -7.72 -73.11
#